data_AF-A0A4V2FX86-F1
#
_entry.id   AF-A0A4V2FX86-F1
#
_cell.length_a   1.000
_cell.length_b   1.000
_cell.length_c   1.000
_cell.angle_alpha   90.00
_cell.angle_beta   90.00
_cell.angle_gamma   90.00
#
_symmetry.space_group_name_H-M   'P 1'
#
loop_
_entity.id
_entity.type
_entity.pdbx_description
1 polymer ?
#
loop_
_entity_poly.entity_id
_entity_poly.type
_entity_poly.pdbx_seq_one_letter_code
_entity_poly.pdbx_strand_id
1 'polypeptide(L)'
;MDPVDLPLPVVRRDADGHTPAGNAADVDVATLERDLRARVDGEVRFDSGTRAAYATDGSNYRQVPIGVVLPRTVEAAEAAVAVCREHGAPLLSRGGGTSLAGECCNTAVVLDWSKYCNRLVSVDPENRRCVVEPGIVLDDLNRLLAEHGLQYGPRPSTHPNCTLGGMIGNNSCGSTAQAYGKVVDNLHRLEILTYDGVRMWVGRTGDAELQALTAAPGREGEIYRGLTALRDRYAHLVRERYPDIPRRVSGYNLDSLLPEQGFDVAGLLTGSESTLVTVLRAELELVPVPRHSALVVLGYRDVCEAADHVPAVLEHEPMALEGVDHQLIRFEREKRLNPEALEALPDGRAYLMVQLAGDTREEVETRARALIDAKPDDVDHTWYEDQRHVSELWAVRESGLGATAHVPGKPDTWEGWEDSAVPVPRLGDYLRDLKRLHEEFDYGHPSVYGHFGHGCVHTRIPFDLESQDGVARMRVFVEKAADLVVSYGGSLSGEHGDGQSRGELLVKMFGPELIEAFERLKGLFDPGNRMNPGKIVLPYRLDDNLRLGADYLPWEPDTVFSFPDDGGKFSRAAARCVGVGKCRSSQGGVMCPSYRATREEEHSTRGRARLLFEMVRGDVHGDDSPLAPDWRSPEVRDALDLCLACKGCKTDCPVNVDMATYKAEFLHHHYAGRLRPLAHYSMGWLPAMARAAALAPRTVNALTSVPSLARLAKTLGGIAPERDLPLFAEQRFTDWWRERGGPRGDGHRGEVVVWPDTFTDHFHPAVGRAAVEVLEAAGFRVKVPDAAVCCGLTWISTGQLGVARRVLGHTLDVLREDLRRGTPVVGLEPSCTAVFRSDAAELLPKDPDVDRLREQTRTLAELLVERADDWQPPKADARAVVQRHCHQYAVMGFDAEREILERAGVDADVLDAGCCGLAGNFGFEKGHYEVSMACAEAGLLPAVREADDSTLVLADGFSCRTQVEQAGTGRAPLHLAEVLAAALRGQDARPERPTAPGPRALRPLALAAFAGGAALGAVAVAVARGRGGKRRFPPR
;
A
#
# COMPACT_ATOMS: atom_id res chain seq x y z
N MET A 1 -56.16 0.64 -10.06
CA MET A 1 -55.17 1.66 -9.65
C MET A 1 -54.93 2.51 -10.87
N ASP A 2 -55.01 3.84 -10.74
CA ASP A 2 -54.54 4.73 -11.80
C ASP A 2 -53.06 4.41 -12.11
N PRO A 3 -52.61 4.47 -13.37
CA PRO A 3 -51.22 4.20 -13.70
C PRO A 3 -50.33 5.17 -12.90
N VAL A 4 -49.43 4.61 -12.09
CA VAL A 4 -48.41 5.42 -11.40
C VAL A 4 -47.53 6.03 -12.49
N ASP A 5 -47.55 7.36 -12.60
CA ASP A 5 -46.64 8.08 -13.47
C ASP A 5 -45.22 7.91 -12.93
N LEU A 6 -44.44 7.05 -13.60
CA LEU A 6 -43.01 6.95 -13.35
C LEU A 6 -42.37 8.33 -13.57
N PRO A 7 -41.37 8.72 -12.76
CA PRO A 7 -40.65 9.96 -12.99
C PRO A 7 -40.11 9.98 -14.42
N LEU A 8 -40.02 11.19 -14.99
CA LEU A 8 -39.33 11.38 -16.25
C LEU A 8 -37.88 10.91 -16.09
N PRO A 9 -37.26 10.35 -17.16
CA PRO A 9 -35.83 10.07 -17.15
C PRO A 9 -35.05 11.30 -16.71
N VAL A 10 -34.04 11.10 -15.87
CA VAL A 10 -33.14 12.19 -15.48
C VAL A 10 -32.42 12.66 -16.74
N VAL A 11 -32.26 13.97 -16.89
CA VAL A 11 -31.54 14.60 -18.00
C VAL A 11 -30.42 15.48 -17.44
N ARG A 12 -29.28 15.57 -18.14
CA ARG A 12 -28.27 16.60 -17.84
C ARG A 12 -28.89 17.97 -18.13
N ARG A 13 -28.87 18.90 -17.18
CA ARG A 13 -29.37 20.27 -17.36
C ARG A 13 -28.26 21.28 -17.04
N ASP A 14 -28.03 22.25 -17.92
CA ASP A 14 -27.66 23.63 -17.54
C ASP A 14 -28.87 24.57 -17.73
N ALA A 15 -28.71 25.84 -17.33
CA ALA A 15 -29.75 26.87 -17.34
C ALA A 15 -30.29 27.23 -18.74
N ASP A 16 -29.59 26.85 -19.83
CA ASP A 16 -29.91 27.24 -21.22
C ASP A 16 -30.06 26.04 -22.20
N GLY A 17 -30.11 24.80 -21.70
CA GLY A 17 -30.40 23.61 -22.52
C GLY A 17 -29.27 23.13 -23.43
N HIS A 18 -28.01 23.37 -23.07
CA HIS A 18 -26.82 22.76 -23.67
C HIS A 18 -26.19 21.74 -22.70
N THR A 19 -25.16 21.02 -23.14
CA THR A 19 -24.45 20.03 -22.30
C THR A 19 -23.28 20.72 -21.60
N PRO A 20 -23.33 21.04 -20.30
CA PRO A 20 -22.19 21.63 -19.60
C PRO A 20 -21.24 20.54 -19.08
N ALA A 21 -19.97 20.89 -18.96
CA ALA A 21 -19.04 20.22 -18.08
C ALA A 21 -19.37 20.59 -16.62
N GLY A 22 -19.71 19.60 -15.78
CA GLY A 22 -19.65 19.69 -14.30
C GLY A 22 -20.77 20.47 -13.58
N ASN A 23 -21.63 19.75 -12.85
CA ASN A 23 -22.66 20.25 -11.93
C ASN A 23 -22.16 21.10 -10.73
N ALA A 24 -20.87 21.45 -10.66
CA ALA A 24 -20.24 22.11 -9.52
C ALA A 24 -20.14 23.65 -9.64
N ALA A 25 -20.33 24.21 -10.84
CA ALA A 25 -20.12 25.64 -11.12
C ALA A 25 -21.05 26.59 -10.32
N ASP A 26 -22.17 26.08 -9.79
CA ASP A 26 -23.19 26.87 -9.07
C ASP A 26 -23.14 26.71 -7.54
N VAL A 27 -22.21 25.91 -6.99
CA VAL A 27 -22.12 25.68 -5.53
C VAL A 27 -21.29 26.78 -4.87
N ASP A 28 -21.85 27.50 -3.90
CA ASP A 28 -21.10 28.39 -3.02
C ASP A 28 -20.25 27.57 -2.04
N VAL A 29 -19.04 27.20 -2.49
CA VAL A 29 -18.11 26.34 -1.75
C VAL A 29 -17.76 26.90 -0.37
N ALA A 30 -17.63 28.23 -0.24
CA ALA A 30 -17.24 28.85 1.02
C ALA A 30 -18.35 28.74 2.07
N THR A 31 -19.60 28.97 1.65
CA THR A 31 -20.76 28.82 2.54
C THR A 31 -21.02 27.35 2.87
N LEU A 32 -20.88 26.45 1.88
CA LEU A 32 -20.97 25.00 2.08
C LEU A 32 -19.96 24.49 3.11
N GLU A 33 -18.67 24.85 2.97
CA GLU A 33 -17.61 24.45 3.90
C GLU A 33 -17.92 24.92 5.33
N ARG A 34 -18.32 26.19 5.48
CA ARG A 34 -18.67 26.76 6.78
C ARG A 34 -19.82 26.01 7.44
N ASP A 35 -20.88 25.73 6.69
CA ASP A 35 -22.08 25.09 7.24
C ASP A 35 -21.82 23.61 7.56
N LEU A 36 -21.01 22.90 6.75
CA LEU A 36 -20.54 21.55 7.07
C LEU A 36 -19.73 21.55 8.38
N ARG A 37 -18.75 22.46 8.52
CA ARG A 37 -17.94 22.59 9.75
C ARG A 37 -18.79 22.90 10.99
N ALA A 38 -19.87 23.66 10.82
CA ALA A 38 -20.72 24.07 11.93
C ALA A 38 -21.68 22.96 12.39
N ARG A 39 -22.08 22.05 11.51
CA ARG A 39 -23.21 21.12 11.74
C ARG A 39 -22.83 19.64 11.74
N VAL A 40 -21.70 19.28 11.15
CA VAL A 40 -21.28 17.87 11.01
C VAL A 40 -20.28 17.52 12.10
N ASP A 41 -20.59 16.49 12.88
CA ASP A 41 -19.62 15.87 13.78
C ASP A 41 -18.65 14.98 12.97
N GLY A 42 -17.64 15.61 12.39
CA GLY A 42 -16.71 15.00 11.47
C GLY A 42 -15.54 15.92 11.17
N GLU A 43 -14.55 15.39 10.47
CA GLU A 43 -13.51 16.23 9.88
C GLU A 43 -13.98 16.75 8.53
N VAL A 44 -13.91 18.07 8.32
CA VAL A 44 -14.35 18.74 7.10
C VAL A 44 -13.16 19.43 6.45
N ARG A 45 -12.70 18.88 5.32
CA ARG A 45 -11.42 19.20 4.69
C ARG A 45 -11.62 19.68 3.25
N PHE A 46 -11.33 20.95 3.02
CA PHE A 46 -11.42 21.62 1.72
C PHE A 46 -10.05 22.11 1.24
N ASP A 47 -8.98 21.78 1.97
CA ASP A 47 -7.62 22.15 1.64
C ASP A 47 -7.14 21.43 0.36
N SER A 48 -6.19 22.08 -0.33
CA SER A 48 -5.57 21.61 -1.57
C SER A 48 -4.97 20.20 -1.43
N GLY A 49 -4.32 19.90 -0.31
CA GLY A 49 -3.68 18.61 -0.05
C GLY A 49 -4.69 17.47 0.02
N THR A 50 -5.74 17.64 0.82
CA THR A 50 -6.81 16.64 0.90
C THR A 50 -7.50 16.47 -0.46
N ARG A 51 -7.86 17.56 -1.13
CA ARG A 51 -8.49 17.48 -2.46
C ARG A 51 -7.62 16.75 -3.48
N ALA A 52 -6.31 17.00 -3.48
CA ALA A 52 -5.33 16.30 -4.31
C ALA A 52 -5.24 14.79 -3.98
N ALA A 53 -5.17 14.42 -2.70
CA ALA A 53 -5.07 13.02 -2.28
C ALA A 53 -6.31 12.16 -2.64
N TYR A 54 -7.47 12.80 -2.82
CA TYR A 54 -8.75 12.17 -3.15
C TYR A 54 -9.16 12.32 -4.62
N ALA A 55 -8.39 13.03 -5.45
CA ALA A 55 -8.75 13.32 -6.85
C ALA A 55 -8.81 12.07 -7.77
N THR A 56 -8.17 10.98 -7.38
CA THR A 56 -8.14 9.72 -8.14
C THR A 56 -8.50 8.53 -7.25
N ASP A 57 -8.92 7.44 -7.88
CA ASP A 57 -9.04 6.10 -7.29
C ASP A 57 -7.94 5.18 -7.86
N GLY A 58 -8.26 3.94 -8.22
CA GLY A 58 -7.35 3.01 -8.92
C GLY A 58 -7.57 2.94 -10.43
N SER A 59 -8.43 3.79 -10.98
CA SER A 59 -8.74 3.87 -12.40
C SER A 59 -7.88 4.87 -13.17
N ASN A 60 -8.10 4.92 -14.48
CA ASN A 60 -7.51 5.90 -15.38
C ASN A 60 -8.08 7.31 -15.21
N TYR A 61 -9.07 7.54 -14.33
CA TYR A 61 -9.78 8.81 -14.24
C TYR A 61 -9.30 9.70 -13.08
N ARG A 62 -9.49 11.00 -13.26
CA ARG A 62 -9.16 12.03 -12.29
C ARG A 62 -10.24 13.10 -12.25
N GLN A 63 -10.77 13.38 -11.06
CA GLN A 63 -11.72 14.45 -10.81
C GLN A 63 -11.49 15.02 -9.42
N VAL A 64 -11.18 16.32 -9.32
CA VAL A 64 -10.88 16.97 -8.04
C VAL A 64 -12.17 17.17 -7.24
N PRO A 65 -12.28 16.65 -6.01
CA PRO A 65 -13.48 16.82 -5.19
C PRO A 65 -13.66 18.29 -4.76
N ILE A 66 -14.91 18.65 -4.46
CA ILE A 66 -15.27 19.95 -3.86
C ILE A 66 -14.64 20.06 -2.47
N GLY A 67 -14.78 18.98 -1.68
CA GLY A 67 -14.24 18.83 -0.35
C GLY A 67 -14.47 17.40 0.15
N VAL A 68 -13.87 17.05 1.29
CA VAL A 68 -13.96 15.72 1.89
C VAL A 68 -14.49 15.85 3.31
N VAL A 69 -15.45 14.99 3.66
CA VAL A 69 -16.03 14.88 5.01
C VAL A 69 -15.75 13.46 5.52
N LEU A 70 -15.12 13.37 6.69
CA LEU A 70 -14.90 12.12 7.42
C LEU A 70 -15.84 12.14 8.64
N PRO A 71 -17.09 11.65 8.50
CA PRO A 71 -18.05 11.66 9.59
C PRO A 71 -17.61 10.72 10.71
N ARG A 72 -17.78 11.11 11.98
CA ARG A 72 -17.45 10.25 13.12
C ARG A 72 -18.51 9.17 13.40
N THR A 73 -19.73 9.39 12.91
CA THR A 73 -20.89 8.53 13.10
C THR A 73 -21.75 8.52 11.85
N VAL A 74 -22.64 7.54 11.71
CA VAL A 74 -23.58 7.51 10.57
C VAL A 74 -24.59 8.67 10.66
N GLU A 75 -24.93 9.12 11.86
CA GLU A 75 -25.79 10.29 12.09
C GLU A 75 -25.10 11.59 11.64
N ALA A 76 -23.78 11.71 11.81
CA ALA A 76 -23.03 12.83 11.27
C ALA A 76 -22.99 12.82 9.73
N ALA A 77 -22.94 11.64 9.10
CA ALA A 77 -23.04 11.53 7.65
C ALA A 77 -24.42 11.98 7.14
N GLU A 78 -25.50 11.64 7.84
CA GLU A 78 -26.84 12.13 7.53
C GLU A 78 -26.92 13.67 7.59
N ALA A 79 -26.31 14.28 8.60
CA ALA A 79 -26.20 15.73 8.69
C ALA A 79 -25.40 16.33 7.51
N ALA A 80 -24.32 15.65 7.08
CA ALA A 80 -23.54 16.09 5.91
C ALA A 80 -24.36 16.03 4.62
N VAL A 81 -25.12 14.96 4.39
CA VAL A 81 -26.05 14.85 3.24
C VAL A 81 -27.10 15.97 3.29
N ALA A 82 -27.66 16.27 4.47
CA ALA A 82 -28.63 17.34 4.63
C ALA A 82 -28.06 18.73 4.29
N VAL A 83 -26.83 19.02 4.70
CA VAL A 83 -26.13 20.27 4.34
C VAL A 83 -25.86 20.31 2.83
N CYS A 84 -25.33 19.23 2.23
CA CYS A 84 -25.10 19.18 0.79
C CYS A 84 -26.38 19.42 0.00
N ARG A 85 -27.52 18.85 0.43
CA ARG A 85 -28.84 19.08 -0.16
C ARG A 85 -29.27 20.54 -0.10
N GLU A 86 -29.09 21.23 1.02
CA GLU A 86 -29.43 22.65 1.16
C GLU A 86 -28.65 23.55 0.19
N HIS A 87 -27.43 23.15 -0.13
CA HIS A 87 -26.53 23.85 -1.06
C HIS A 87 -26.61 23.32 -2.51
N GLY A 88 -27.42 22.28 -2.77
CA GLY A 88 -27.46 21.61 -4.07
C GLY A 88 -26.14 20.94 -4.47
N ALA A 89 -25.24 20.70 -3.51
CA ALA A 89 -23.92 20.13 -3.75
C ALA A 89 -24.04 18.61 -4.05
N PRO A 90 -23.37 18.12 -5.11
CA PRO A 90 -23.30 16.68 -5.36
C PRO A 90 -22.45 15.98 -4.29
N LEU A 91 -22.73 14.69 -4.05
CA LEU A 91 -22.05 13.87 -3.06
C LEU A 91 -21.63 12.51 -3.63
N LEU A 92 -20.56 11.94 -3.06
CA LEU A 92 -20.04 10.62 -3.37
C LEU A 92 -19.66 9.93 -2.05
N SER A 93 -20.23 8.75 -1.78
CA SER A 93 -19.73 7.89 -0.72
C SER A 93 -18.49 7.14 -1.17
N ARG A 94 -17.42 7.20 -0.38
CA ARG A 94 -16.13 6.57 -0.67
C ARG A 94 -15.65 5.70 0.50
N GLY A 95 -15.20 4.51 0.17
CA GLY A 95 -14.57 3.57 1.09
C GLY A 95 -13.04 3.56 0.95
N GLY A 96 -12.47 2.40 0.67
CA GLY A 96 -11.03 2.25 0.41
C GLY A 96 -10.47 3.01 -0.81
N GLY A 97 -11.34 3.45 -1.74
CA GLY A 97 -10.95 4.15 -2.97
C GLY A 97 -10.04 3.30 -3.87
N THR A 98 -10.37 2.01 -3.98
CA THR A 98 -9.59 0.96 -4.68
C THR A 98 -10.21 0.53 -6.00
N SER A 99 -11.33 1.14 -6.41
CA SER A 99 -12.04 0.78 -7.63
C SER A 99 -11.25 1.16 -8.88
N LEU A 100 -11.51 0.43 -9.98
CA LEU A 100 -10.75 0.48 -11.23
C LEU A 100 -11.53 1.12 -12.38
N ALA A 101 -12.79 1.52 -12.17
CA ALA A 101 -13.66 2.03 -13.23
C ALA A 101 -14.02 3.52 -13.10
N GLY A 102 -13.46 4.24 -12.12
CA GLY A 102 -13.69 5.66 -11.89
C GLY A 102 -14.93 5.98 -11.06
N GLU A 103 -15.43 5.01 -10.30
CA GLU A 103 -16.59 5.15 -9.42
C GLU A 103 -16.29 6.02 -8.19
N CYS A 104 -15.02 6.05 -7.77
CA CYS A 104 -14.58 6.66 -6.52
C CYS A 104 -13.95 8.06 -6.70
N CYS A 105 -13.99 8.64 -7.90
CA CYS A 105 -13.56 10.02 -8.16
C CYS A 105 -14.71 10.83 -8.81
N ASN A 106 -14.96 12.04 -8.29
CA ASN A 106 -15.95 12.96 -8.84
C ASN A 106 -15.73 14.39 -8.30
N THR A 107 -16.21 15.39 -9.03
CA THR A 107 -16.29 16.79 -8.52
C THR A 107 -17.51 16.93 -7.61
N ALA A 108 -17.39 16.35 -6.41
CA ALA A 108 -18.45 16.25 -5.41
C ALA A 108 -17.88 16.43 -4.00
N VAL A 109 -18.76 16.57 -3.00
CA VAL A 109 -18.38 16.36 -1.60
C VAL A 109 -18.21 14.86 -1.37
N VAL A 110 -17.00 14.43 -1.03
CA VAL A 110 -16.70 13.03 -0.75
C VAL A 110 -16.97 12.72 0.71
N LEU A 111 -17.79 11.71 0.99
CA LEU A 111 -17.98 11.15 2.32
C LEU A 111 -17.06 9.93 2.48
N ASP A 112 -15.98 10.05 3.25
CA ASP A 112 -15.05 8.94 3.51
C ASP A 112 -15.41 8.22 4.81
N TRP A 113 -15.82 6.96 4.68
CA TRP A 113 -16.31 6.13 5.78
C TRP A 113 -15.20 5.40 6.55
N SER A 114 -14.00 5.32 5.97
CA SER A 114 -12.98 4.33 6.35
C SER A 114 -12.27 4.60 7.68
N LYS A 115 -12.28 5.85 8.16
CA LYS A 115 -11.55 6.25 9.37
C LYS A 115 -12.31 5.99 10.66
N TYR A 116 -13.61 6.30 10.69
CA TYR A 116 -14.41 6.32 11.93
C TYR A 116 -15.63 5.39 11.92
N CYS A 117 -16.30 5.22 10.79
CA CYS A 117 -17.53 4.42 10.68
C CYS A 117 -17.21 2.99 10.23
N ASN A 118 -16.42 2.27 11.02
CA ASN A 118 -15.83 0.98 10.68
C ASN A 118 -16.11 -0.14 11.71
N ARG A 119 -17.23 -0.06 12.42
CA ARG A 119 -17.56 -1.01 13.50
C ARG A 119 -18.37 -2.22 13.00
N LEU A 120 -18.09 -3.36 13.64
CA LEU A 120 -19.01 -4.48 13.74
C LEU A 120 -20.05 -4.15 14.84
N VAL A 121 -21.29 -3.87 14.44
CA VAL A 121 -22.34 -3.34 15.32
C VAL A 121 -22.98 -4.46 16.16
N SER A 122 -23.25 -5.61 15.55
CA SER A 122 -23.81 -6.79 16.22
C SER A 122 -23.51 -8.07 15.46
N VAL A 123 -23.42 -9.19 16.17
CA VAL A 123 -23.31 -10.54 15.60
C VAL A 123 -24.41 -11.43 16.17
N ASP A 124 -25.09 -12.17 15.31
CA ASP A 124 -26.04 -13.23 15.61
C ASP A 124 -25.49 -14.55 15.04
N PRO A 125 -24.71 -15.31 15.84
CA PRO A 125 -24.12 -16.56 15.37
C PRO A 125 -25.15 -17.66 15.08
N GLU A 126 -26.32 -17.61 15.73
CA GLU A 126 -27.38 -18.62 15.56
C GLU A 126 -28.01 -18.50 14.18
N ASN A 127 -28.34 -17.28 13.76
CA ASN A 127 -28.87 -17.00 12.43
C ASN A 127 -27.78 -16.72 11.38
N ARG A 128 -26.49 -16.75 11.79
CA ARG A 128 -25.32 -16.43 10.96
C ARG A 128 -25.41 -15.07 10.30
N ARG A 129 -25.67 -14.04 11.11
CA ARG A 129 -25.81 -12.65 10.62
C ARG A 129 -24.94 -11.69 11.40
N CYS A 130 -24.61 -10.57 10.77
CA CYS A 130 -24.03 -9.44 11.49
C CYS A 130 -24.49 -8.11 10.89
N VAL A 131 -24.44 -7.05 11.70
CA VAL A 131 -24.65 -5.67 11.24
C VAL A 131 -23.33 -4.94 11.29
N VAL A 132 -22.99 -4.23 10.21
CA VAL A 132 -21.73 -3.50 10.07
C VAL A 132 -21.95 -2.06 9.60
N GLU A 133 -21.01 -1.20 9.95
CA GLU A 133 -20.84 0.12 9.34
C GLU A 133 -20.03 0.03 8.02
N PRO A 134 -20.27 0.91 7.04
CA PRO A 134 -19.73 0.78 5.69
C PRO A 134 -18.20 0.86 5.59
N GLY A 135 -17.53 1.48 6.55
CA GLY A 135 -16.09 1.68 6.55
C GLY A 135 -15.26 0.49 7.04
N ILE A 136 -15.89 -0.59 7.54
CA ILE A 136 -15.13 -1.76 8.04
C ILE A 136 -14.43 -2.47 6.87
N VAL A 137 -13.16 -2.82 7.07
CA VAL A 137 -12.35 -3.58 6.10
C VAL A 137 -12.71 -5.06 6.20
N LEU A 138 -12.75 -5.78 5.07
CA LEU A 138 -13.16 -7.18 5.03
C LEU A 138 -12.33 -8.08 5.97
N ASP A 139 -11.00 -7.97 5.94
CA ASP A 139 -10.15 -8.78 6.83
C ASP A 139 -10.29 -8.40 8.30
N ASP A 140 -10.55 -7.12 8.59
CA ASP A 140 -10.83 -6.68 9.95
C ASP A 140 -12.17 -7.27 10.44
N LEU A 141 -13.19 -7.33 9.59
CA LEU A 141 -14.46 -8.00 9.88
C LEU A 141 -14.27 -9.50 10.13
N ASN A 142 -13.63 -10.21 9.20
CA ASN A 142 -13.46 -11.67 9.30
C ASN A 142 -12.62 -12.07 10.52
N ARG A 143 -11.63 -11.25 10.91
CA ARG A 143 -10.87 -11.45 12.15
C ARG A 143 -11.73 -11.31 13.40
N LEU A 144 -12.69 -10.37 13.41
CA LEU A 144 -13.64 -10.23 14.52
C LEU A 144 -14.66 -11.38 14.55
N LEU A 145 -15.02 -11.96 13.41
CA LEU A 145 -15.95 -13.08 13.31
C LEU A 145 -15.31 -14.45 13.62
N ALA A 146 -13.97 -14.53 13.62
CA ALA A 146 -13.22 -15.77 13.76
C ALA A 146 -13.55 -16.54 15.05
N GLU A 147 -13.85 -15.86 16.16
CA GLU A 147 -14.23 -16.50 17.43
C GLU A 147 -15.55 -17.29 17.36
N HIS A 148 -16.39 -16.99 16.38
CA HIS A 148 -17.66 -17.68 16.12
C HIS A 148 -17.54 -18.80 15.06
N GLY A 149 -16.36 -18.99 14.46
CA GLY A 149 -16.16 -19.92 13.34
C GLY A 149 -16.91 -19.49 12.07
N LEU A 150 -17.22 -18.20 11.93
CA LEU A 150 -17.94 -17.60 10.82
C LEU A 150 -17.06 -16.59 10.09
N GLN A 151 -17.41 -16.31 8.83
CA GLN A 151 -16.79 -15.28 8.00
C GLN A 151 -17.82 -14.70 7.01
N TYR A 152 -17.49 -13.54 6.42
CA TYR A 152 -18.16 -13.04 5.23
C TYR A 152 -17.48 -13.61 3.97
N GLY A 153 -18.28 -14.16 3.06
CA GLY A 153 -17.82 -15.06 1.99
C GLY A 153 -17.05 -14.39 0.85
N PRO A 154 -17.60 -13.37 0.15
CA PRO A 154 -16.94 -12.73 -0.99
C PRO A 154 -15.58 -12.14 -0.61
N ARG A 155 -14.52 -12.53 -1.32
CA ARG A 155 -13.13 -12.14 -1.01
C ARG A 155 -12.41 -11.55 -2.24
N PRO A 156 -12.58 -10.25 -2.52
CA PRO A 156 -11.86 -9.55 -3.59
C PRO A 156 -10.33 -9.55 -3.38
N SER A 157 -9.55 -9.33 -4.44
CA SER A 157 -8.08 -9.22 -4.34
C SER A 157 -7.58 -8.09 -3.42
N THR A 158 -8.44 -7.11 -3.14
CA THR A 158 -8.17 -6.00 -2.23
C THR A 158 -8.74 -6.21 -0.83
N HIS A 159 -9.14 -7.43 -0.46
CA HIS A 159 -9.70 -7.78 0.87
C HIS A 159 -8.95 -7.22 2.09
N PRO A 160 -7.61 -7.02 2.09
CA PRO A 160 -6.90 -6.42 3.22
C PRO A 160 -7.14 -4.92 3.39
N ASN A 161 -7.78 -4.25 2.42
CA ASN A 161 -7.91 -2.80 2.39
C ASN A 161 -9.15 -2.24 1.65
N CYS A 162 -10.03 -3.09 1.09
CA CYS A 162 -11.36 -2.69 0.65
C CYS A 162 -12.33 -2.67 1.83
N THR A 163 -13.32 -1.79 1.77
CA THR A 163 -14.32 -1.62 2.82
C THR A 163 -15.66 -2.22 2.39
N LEU A 164 -16.47 -2.73 3.32
CA LEU A 164 -17.76 -3.35 3.03
C LEU A 164 -18.71 -2.44 2.25
N GLY A 165 -18.76 -1.14 2.55
CA GLY A 165 -19.56 -0.18 1.78
C GLY A 165 -19.12 -0.05 0.31
N GLY A 166 -17.82 -0.20 0.03
CA GLY A 166 -17.29 -0.23 -1.33
C GLY A 166 -17.62 -1.54 -2.04
N MET A 167 -17.55 -2.66 -1.31
CA MET A 167 -17.95 -3.96 -1.83
C MET A 167 -19.44 -3.99 -2.23
N ILE A 168 -20.30 -3.38 -1.40
CA ILE A 168 -21.73 -3.19 -1.72
C ILE A 168 -21.90 -2.26 -2.92
N GLY A 169 -21.15 -1.15 -2.96
CA GLY A 169 -21.18 -0.19 -4.07
C GLY A 169 -20.86 -0.81 -5.43
N ASN A 170 -19.91 -1.76 -5.48
CA ASN A 170 -19.45 -2.41 -6.72
C ASN A 170 -20.09 -3.80 -6.96
N ASN A 171 -20.94 -4.28 -6.06
CA ASN A 171 -21.40 -5.68 -6.05
C ASN A 171 -20.23 -6.68 -6.16
N SER A 172 -19.18 -6.44 -5.39
CA SER A 172 -17.90 -7.14 -5.54
C SER A 172 -18.02 -8.65 -5.37
N CYS A 173 -17.04 -9.35 -5.94
CA CYS A 173 -16.99 -10.81 -5.95
C CYS A 173 -15.70 -11.32 -5.29
N GLY A 174 -14.64 -11.53 -6.07
CA GLY A 174 -13.39 -12.17 -5.64
C GLY A 174 -13.31 -13.69 -5.85
N SER A 175 -12.21 -14.29 -5.40
CA SER A 175 -11.84 -15.69 -5.72
C SER A 175 -12.79 -16.72 -5.13
N THR A 176 -13.39 -16.42 -3.98
CA THR A 176 -14.33 -17.29 -3.28
C THR A 176 -15.77 -17.16 -3.78
N ALA A 177 -16.04 -16.32 -4.79
CA ALA A 177 -17.37 -16.15 -5.35
C ALA A 177 -17.93 -17.45 -5.93
N GLN A 178 -17.07 -18.39 -6.34
CA GLN A 178 -17.47 -19.73 -6.80
C GLN A 178 -18.23 -20.51 -5.70
N ALA A 179 -17.82 -20.36 -4.43
CA ALA A 179 -18.47 -21.02 -3.30
C ALA A 179 -19.60 -20.19 -2.69
N TYR A 180 -19.44 -18.86 -2.64
CA TYR A 180 -20.30 -18.00 -1.83
C TYR A 180 -21.11 -16.99 -2.64
N GLY A 181 -20.92 -16.87 -3.95
CA GLY A 181 -21.55 -15.84 -4.76
C GLY A 181 -20.95 -14.45 -4.56
N LYS A 182 -21.69 -13.44 -5.01
CA LYS A 182 -21.34 -12.03 -4.99
C LYS A 182 -21.82 -11.37 -3.71
N VAL A 183 -21.52 -10.08 -3.52
CA VAL A 183 -22.05 -9.33 -2.37
C VAL A 183 -23.57 -9.36 -2.29
N VAL A 184 -24.28 -9.20 -3.41
CA VAL A 184 -25.76 -9.27 -3.45
C VAL A 184 -26.31 -10.60 -2.92
N ASP A 185 -25.59 -11.69 -3.10
CA ASP A 185 -26.01 -13.03 -2.67
C ASP A 185 -25.83 -13.25 -1.16
N ASN A 186 -25.03 -12.40 -0.51
CA ASN A 186 -24.68 -12.47 0.93
C ASN A 186 -25.21 -11.25 1.71
N LEU A 187 -26.19 -10.53 1.16
CA LEU A 187 -26.74 -9.33 1.77
C LEU A 187 -28.16 -9.62 2.28
N HIS A 188 -28.42 -9.27 3.55
CA HIS A 188 -29.74 -9.43 4.14
C HIS A 188 -30.61 -8.18 3.95
N ARG A 189 -30.11 -7.01 4.38
CA ARG A 189 -30.77 -5.71 4.22
C ARG A 189 -29.78 -4.56 4.36
N LEU A 190 -30.15 -3.39 3.85
CA LEU A 190 -29.38 -2.15 3.92
C LEU A 190 -30.15 -1.07 4.67
N GLU A 191 -29.46 -0.33 5.54
CA GLU A 191 -29.94 0.97 6.00
C GLU A 191 -29.42 2.03 5.04
N ILE A 192 -30.33 2.71 4.35
CA ILE A 192 -29.99 3.66 3.30
C ILE A 192 -30.43 5.08 3.66
N LEU A 193 -29.82 6.05 3.00
CA LEU A 193 -30.20 7.46 3.01
C LEU A 193 -30.25 7.99 1.57
N THR A 194 -31.40 8.50 1.17
CA THR A 194 -31.56 9.20 -0.11
C THR A 194 -31.09 10.65 -0.02
N TYR A 195 -30.82 11.31 -1.16
CA TYR A 195 -30.36 12.70 -1.19
C TYR A 195 -31.38 13.67 -0.59
N ASP A 196 -32.68 13.41 -0.79
CA ASP A 196 -33.77 14.19 -0.20
C ASP A 196 -33.97 13.93 1.30
N GLY A 197 -33.27 12.95 1.89
CA GLY A 197 -33.17 12.74 3.34
C GLY A 197 -34.08 11.65 3.90
N VAL A 198 -34.56 10.72 3.07
CA VAL A 198 -35.31 9.54 3.54
C VAL A 198 -34.33 8.48 4.03
N ARG A 199 -34.46 8.11 5.30
CA ARG A 199 -33.70 7.03 5.94
C ARG A 199 -34.61 5.84 6.19
N MET A 200 -34.23 4.67 5.68
CA MET A 200 -35.03 3.45 5.83
C MET A 200 -34.17 2.20 5.72
N TRP A 201 -34.65 1.10 6.31
CA TRP A 201 -34.11 -0.23 6.06
C TRP A 201 -34.83 -0.85 4.86
N VAL A 202 -34.08 -1.43 3.93
CA VAL A 202 -34.61 -2.05 2.71
C VAL A 202 -34.01 -3.43 2.52
N GLY A 203 -34.78 -4.36 1.97
CA GLY A 203 -34.38 -5.75 1.72
C GLY A 203 -35.43 -6.48 0.87
N ARG A 204 -35.41 -7.81 0.94
CA ARG A 204 -36.47 -8.66 0.38
C ARG A 204 -37.80 -8.30 1.00
N THR A 205 -38.78 -7.98 0.17
CA THR A 205 -40.08 -7.45 0.59
C THR A 205 -41.18 -8.40 0.17
N GLY A 206 -41.81 -9.10 1.13
CA GLY A 206 -42.90 -10.04 0.84
C GLY A 206 -44.18 -9.32 0.36
N ASP A 207 -45.07 -10.05 -0.33
CA ASP A 207 -46.28 -9.45 -0.94
C ASP A 207 -47.13 -8.61 0.02
N ALA A 208 -47.35 -9.08 1.25
CA ALA A 208 -48.15 -8.37 2.25
C ALA A 208 -47.47 -7.07 2.72
N GLU A 209 -46.14 -7.10 2.86
CA GLU A 209 -45.34 -5.94 3.22
C GLU A 209 -45.29 -4.94 2.06
N LEU A 210 -45.10 -5.42 0.83
CA LEU A 210 -45.12 -4.60 -0.37
C LEU A 210 -46.46 -3.88 -0.54
N GLN A 211 -47.59 -4.56 -0.30
CA GLN A 211 -48.91 -3.95 -0.31
C GLN A 211 -49.05 -2.86 0.76
N ALA A 212 -48.52 -3.08 1.96
CA ALA A 212 -48.54 -2.07 3.02
C ALA A 212 -47.68 -0.85 2.67
N LEU A 213 -46.45 -1.05 2.18
CA LEU A 213 -45.51 0.01 1.81
C LEU A 213 -46.02 0.83 0.62
N THR A 214 -46.57 0.18 -0.40
CA THR A 214 -47.14 0.88 -1.57
C THR A 214 -48.40 1.68 -1.22
N ALA A 215 -49.16 1.26 -0.21
CA ALA A 215 -50.31 2.00 0.32
C ALA A 215 -49.93 3.15 1.27
N ALA A 216 -48.71 3.13 1.82
CA ALA A 216 -48.25 4.15 2.76
C ALA A 216 -48.11 5.53 2.08
N PRO A 217 -48.50 6.63 2.76
CA PRO A 217 -48.25 7.98 2.29
C PRO A 217 -46.76 8.34 2.43
N GLY A 218 -46.35 9.42 1.78
CA GLY A 218 -44.99 9.94 1.90
C GLY A 218 -43.97 9.24 0.99
N ARG A 219 -42.71 9.65 1.17
CA ARG A 219 -41.65 9.41 0.20
C ARG A 219 -41.22 7.94 0.08
N GLU A 220 -41.20 7.21 1.19
CA GLU A 220 -40.96 5.76 1.19
C GLU A 220 -42.01 5.02 0.35
N GLY A 221 -43.30 5.30 0.57
CA GLY A 221 -44.37 4.70 -0.23
C GLY A 221 -44.31 5.11 -1.71
N GLU A 222 -43.88 6.33 -2.02
CA GLU A 222 -43.63 6.76 -3.41
C GLU A 222 -42.52 5.94 -4.08
N ILE A 223 -41.41 5.70 -3.38
CA ILE A 223 -40.32 4.86 -3.86
C ILE A 223 -40.85 3.45 -4.15
N TYR A 224 -41.53 2.80 -3.20
CA TYR A 224 -42.04 1.45 -3.40
C TYR A 224 -43.10 1.35 -4.52
N ARG A 225 -43.97 2.36 -4.69
CA ARG A 225 -44.88 2.44 -5.84
C ARG A 225 -44.12 2.59 -7.16
N GLY A 226 -43.09 3.44 -7.20
CA GLY A 226 -42.24 3.62 -8.36
C GLY A 226 -41.47 2.36 -8.74
N LEU A 227 -40.89 1.66 -7.77
CA LEU A 227 -40.20 0.37 -7.97
C LEU A 227 -41.15 -0.70 -8.51
N THR A 228 -42.36 -0.78 -7.96
CA THR A 228 -43.41 -1.69 -8.43
C THR A 228 -43.77 -1.39 -9.90
N ALA A 229 -43.98 -0.12 -10.24
CA ALA A 229 -44.29 0.29 -11.60
C ALA A 229 -43.12 0.08 -12.59
N LEU A 230 -41.86 0.26 -12.15
CA LEU A 230 -40.67 -0.07 -12.94
C LEU A 230 -40.61 -1.57 -13.23
N ARG A 231 -40.75 -2.41 -12.19
CA ARG A 231 -40.82 -3.86 -12.34
C ARG A 231 -41.91 -4.25 -13.33
N ASP A 232 -43.15 -3.81 -13.12
CA ASP A 232 -44.29 -4.25 -13.93
C ASP A 232 -44.14 -3.83 -15.40
N ARG A 233 -43.52 -2.68 -15.66
CA ARG A 233 -43.28 -2.17 -17.02
C ARG A 233 -42.13 -2.91 -17.71
N TYR A 234 -41.01 -3.12 -17.03
CA TYR A 234 -39.77 -3.58 -17.65
C TYR A 234 -39.43 -5.06 -17.39
N ALA A 235 -40.18 -5.79 -16.56
CA ALA A 235 -39.86 -7.17 -16.17
C ALA A 235 -39.68 -8.14 -17.36
N HIS A 236 -40.43 -7.95 -18.45
CA HIS A 236 -40.26 -8.78 -19.64
C HIS A 236 -38.91 -8.53 -20.32
N LEU A 237 -38.50 -7.26 -20.48
CA LEU A 237 -37.20 -6.89 -21.03
C LEU A 237 -36.05 -7.31 -20.12
N VAL A 238 -36.20 -7.19 -18.81
CA VAL A 238 -35.18 -7.65 -17.85
C VAL A 238 -34.91 -9.14 -18.05
N ARG A 239 -35.96 -9.98 -18.13
CA ARG A 239 -35.81 -11.42 -18.40
C ARG A 239 -35.23 -11.75 -19.76
N GLU A 240 -35.48 -10.91 -20.77
CA GLU A 240 -35.00 -11.12 -22.14
C GLU A 240 -33.53 -10.70 -22.32
N ARG A 241 -33.12 -9.59 -21.70
CA ARG A 241 -31.87 -8.88 -22.03
C ARG A 241 -30.76 -9.03 -21.00
N TYR A 242 -31.08 -9.31 -19.74
CA TYR A 242 -30.03 -9.46 -18.72
C TYR A 242 -29.23 -10.74 -18.99
N PRO A 243 -27.90 -10.68 -19.05
CA PRO A 243 -27.09 -11.88 -19.18
C PRO A 243 -27.30 -12.83 -18.00
N ASP A 244 -27.63 -14.07 -18.33
CA ASP A 244 -27.74 -15.17 -17.38
C ASP A 244 -26.36 -15.83 -17.19
N ILE A 245 -25.51 -15.15 -16.43
CA ILE A 245 -24.17 -15.60 -16.05
C ILE A 245 -23.97 -15.40 -14.55
N PRO A 246 -23.19 -16.26 -13.87
CA PRO A 246 -23.01 -16.18 -12.42
C PRO A 246 -22.43 -14.81 -11.98
N ARG A 247 -21.58 -14.24 -12.83
CA ARG A 247 -20.76 -13.08 -12.52
C ARG A 247 -21.03 -11.93 -13.50
N ARG A 248 -22.12 -11.22 -13.22
CA ARG A 248 -22.55 -9.97 -13.89
C ARG A 248 -22.77 -8.91 -12.84
N VAL A 249 -22.09 -7.77 -12.99
CA VAL A 249 -22.26 -6.58 -12.13
C VAL A 249 -22.55 -5.30 -12.93
N SER A 250 -22.55 -5.37 -14.27
CA SER A 250 -22.92 -4.23 -15.11
C SER A 250 -24.39 -3.84 -14.97
N GLY A 251 -24.65 -2.54 -14.92
CA GLY A 251 -25.96 -1.91 -14.79
C GLY A 251 -26.54 -1.99 -13.38
N TYR A 252 -27.72 -1.37 -13.17
CA TYR A 252 -28.47 -1.58 -11.93
C TYR A 252 -29.13 -2.96 -11.93
N ASN A 253 -29.26 -3.59 -10.75
CA ASN A 253 -29.88 -4.91 -10.59
C ASN A 253 -31.42 -4.85 -10.64
N LEU A 254 -32.03 -4.43 -11.75
CA LEU A 254 -33.51 -4.43 -11.89
C LEU A 254 -34.11 -5.84 -11.80
N ASP A 255 -33.32 -6.87 -12.09
CA ASP A 255 -33.66 -8.28 -11.91
C ASP A 255 -33.99 -8.63 -10.45
N SER A 256 -33.37 -7.96 -9.47
CA SER A 256 -33.70 -8.14 -8.06
C SER A 256 -35.15 -7.79 -7.70
N LEU A 257 -35.81 -6.95 -8.51
CA LEU A 257 -37.23 -6.60 -8.30
C LEU A 257 -38.21 -7.65 -8.83
N LEU A 258 -37.74 -8.63 -9.60
CA LEU A 258 -38.63 -9.64 -10.16
C LEU A 258 -39.30 -10.47 -9.03
N PRO A 259 -40.56 -10.90 -9.19
CA PRO A 259 -41.25 -11.69 -8.17
C PRO A 259 -40.51 -12.96 -7.76
N GLU A 260 -39.87 -13.63 -8.73
CA GLU A 260 -39.03 -14.82 -8.50
C GLU A 260 -37.78 -14.54 -7.65
N GLN A 261 -37.38 -13.28 -7.49
CA GLN A 261 -36.29 -12.84 -6.61
C GLN A 261 -36.77 -12.25 -5.28
N GLY A 262 -38.08 -12.27 -5.02
CA GLY A 262 -38.67 -11.82 -3.74
C GLY A 262 -38.73 -10.29 -3.56
N PHE A 263 -38.74 -9.52 -4.66
CA PHE A 263 -38.75 -8.06 -4.65
C PHE A 263 -37.67 -7.48 -3.71
N ASP A 264 -36.41 -7.74 -4.06
CA ASP A 264 -35.26 -7.43 -3.24
C ASP A 264 -34.73 -6.01 -3.53
N VAL A 265 -35.10 -5.07 -2.66
CA VAL A 265 -34.68 -3.67 -2.79
C VAL A 265 -33.21 -3.49 -2.34
N ALA A 266 -32.69 -4.32 -1.43
CA ALA A 266 -31.27 -4.28 -1.08
C ALA A 266 -30.42 -4.78 -2.25
N GLY A 267 -30.86 -5.86 -2.91
CA GLY A 267 -30.21 -6.39 -4.10
C GLY A 267 -30.19 -5.40 -5.27
N LEU A 268 -31.30 -4.68 -5.48
CA LEU A 268 -31.38 -3.60 -6.47
C LEU A 268 -30.32 -2.51 -6.26
N LEU A 269 -30.11 -2.10 -5.01
CA LEU A 269 -29.21 -1.00 -4.65
C LEU A 269 -27.75 -1.41 -4.55
N THR A 270 -27.47 -2.71 -4.45
CA THR A 270 -26.11 -3.27 -4.53
C THR A 270 -25.58 -3.13 -5.95
N GLY A 271 -24.34 -2.65 -6.11
CA GLY A 271 -23.79 -2.31 -7.44
C GLY A 271 -24.21 -0.93 -7.95
N SER A 272 -24.91 -0.12 -7.15
CA SER A 272 -25.34 1.22 -7.58
C SER A 272 -24.23 2.28 -7.54
N GLU A 273 -23.02 1.96 -7.09
CA GLU A 273 -21.86 2.87 -7.12
C GLU A 273 -22.12 4.25 -6.49
N SER A 274 -22.87 4.30 -5.38
CA SER A 274 -23.27 5.55 -4.71
C SER A 274 -24.11 6.50 -5.59
N THR A 275 -24.67 6.03 -6.70
CA THR A 275 -25.49 6.87 -7.59
C THR A 275 -26.96 6.95 -7.13
N LEU A 276 -27.45 5.97 -6.36
CA LEU A 276 -28.87 5.95 -5.94
C LEU A 276 -29.07 6.31 -4.48
N VAL A 277 -28.14 5.93 -3.59
CA VAL A 277 -28.27 6.10 -2.14
C VAL A 277 -26.91 6.21 -1.47
N THR A 278 -26.90 6.73 -0.25
CA THR A 278 -25.82 6.53 0.71
C THR A 278 -26.17 5.35 1.62
N VAL A 279 -25.27 4.36 1.75
CA VAL A 279 -25.44 3.23 2.67
C VAL A 279 -24.91 3.61 4.05
N LEU A 280 -25.74 3.52 5.08
CA LEU A 280 -25.41 3.85 6.46
C LEU A 280 -24.96 2.62 7.27
N ARG A 281 -25.64 1.48 7.07
CA ARG A 281 -25.34 0.18 7.68
C ARG A 281 -25.77 -0.95 6.76
N ALA A 282 -25.16 -2.12 6.92
CA ALA A 282 -25.54 -3.33 6.21
C ALA A 282 -25.72 -4.49 7.18
N GLU A 283 -26.79 -5.26 7.03
CA GLU A 283 -26.92 -6.58 7.65
C GLU A 283 -26.50 -7.64 6.64
N LEU A 284 -25.48 -8.41 6.99
CA LEU A 284 -24.82 -9.39 6.13
C LEU A 284 -25.20 -10.81 6.54
N GLU A 285 -25.26 -11.72 5.56
CA GLU A 285 -25.32 -13.16 5.79
C GLU A 285 -23.89 -13.72 5.88
N LEU A 286 -23.65 -14.61 6.85
CA LEU A 286 -22.33 -15.18 7.16
C LEU A 286 -22.25 -16.65 6.78
N VAL A 287 -21.05 -17.10 6.43
CA VAL A 287 -20.75 -18.48 6.07
C VAL A 287 -19.77 -19.09 7.08
N PRO A 288 -19.79 -20.41 7.31
CA PRO A 288 -18.77 -21.09 8.10
C PRO A 288 -17.38 -20.96 7.47
N VAL A 289 -16.36 -20.90 8.32
CA VAL A 289 -14.95 -21.02 7.88
C VAL A 289 -14.68 -22.48 7.48
N PRO A 290 -14.17 -22.75 6.26
CA PRO A 290 -13.82 -24.11 5.85
C PRO A 290 -12.77 -24.73 6.76
N ARG A 291 -12.95 -26.01 7.14
CA ARG A 291 -12.05 -26.71 8.07
C ARG A 291 -10.82 -27.30 7.39
N HIS A 292 -11.01 -27.80 6.18
CA HIS A 292 -9.95 -28.41 5.38
C HIS A 292 -10.04 -27.90 3.94
N SER A 293 -8.88 -27.67 3.33
CA SER A 293 -8.77 -27.27 1.94
C SER A 293 -7.53 -27.87 1.30
N ALA A 294 -7.59 -28.07 -0.02
CA ALA A 294 -6.46 -28.47 -0.85
C ALA A 294 -6.45 -27.66 -2.14
N LEU A 295 -5.27 -27.39 -2.66
CA LEU A 295 -5.07 -26.73 -3.94
C LEU A 295 -4.49 -27.73 -4.93
N VAL A 296 -5.20 -27.95 -6.03
CA VAL A 296 -4.71 -28.68 -7.20
C VAL A 296 -4.38 -27.66 -8.28
N VAL A 297 -3.16 -27.68 -8.80
CA VAL A 297 -2.74 -26.84 -9.92
C VAL A 297 -2.60 -27.72 -11.16
N LEU A 298 -3.29 -27.38 -12.23
CA LEU A 298 -3.28 -28.10 -13.51
C LEU A 298 -2.50 -27.30 -14.56
N GLY A 299 -1.53 -27.91 -15.23
CA GLY A 299 -0.64 -27.28 -16.23
C GLY A 299 -1.05 -27.59 -17.67
N TYR A 300 -1.28 -26.54 -18.47
CA TYR A 300 -1.76 -26.60 -19.86
C TYR A 300 -0.77 -25.97 -20.84
N ARG A 301 -0.89 -26.26 -22.13
CA ARG A 301 -0.01 -25.67 -23.17
C ARG A 301 -0.41 -24.25 -23.56
N ASP A 302 -1.68 -23.90 -23.43
CA ASP A 302 -2.21 -22.56 -23.69
C ASP A 302 -3.39 -22.22 -22.76
N VAL A 303 -3.58 -20.92 -22.49
CA VAL A 303 -4.65 -20.43 -21.62
C VAL A 303 -6.04 -20.64 -22.22
N CYS A 304 -6.19 -20.70 -23.55
CA CYS A 304 -7.47 -21.01 -24.18
C CYS A 304 -7.85 -22.49 -23.97
N GLU A 305 -6.89 -23.42 -24.01
CA GLU A 305 -7.11 -24.84 -23.70
C GLU A 305 -7.48 -25.02 -22.22
N ALA A 306 -6.80 -24.30 -21.31
CA ALA A 306 -7.18 -24.26 -19.91
C ALA A 306 -8.62 -23.80 -19.73
N ALA A 307 -9.03 -22.73 -20.42
CA ALA A 307 -10.39 -22.22 -20.43
C ALA A 307 -11.43 -23.20 -21.01
N ASP A 308 -11.09 -23.95 -22.07
CA ASP A 308 -11.99 -24.98 -22.62
C ASP A 308 -12.23 -26.13 -21.62
N HIS A 309 -11.27 -26.42 -20.74
CA HIS A 309 -11.38 -27.49 -19.74
C HIS A 309 -12.19 -27.09 -18.49
N VAL A 310 -12.43 -25.79 -18.28
CA VAL A 310 -13.14 -25.28 -17.08
C VAL A 310 -14.48 -25.98 -16.82
N PRO A 311 -15.39 -26.19 -17.81
CA PRO A 311 -16.67 -26.85 -17.55
C PRO A 311 -16.52 -28.24 -16.90
N ALA A 312 -15.53 -29.03 -17.31
CA ALA A 312 -15.29 -30.35 -16.72
C ALA A 312 -14.71 -30.24 -15.31
N VAL A 313 -13.82 -29.28 -15.06
CA VAL A 313 -13.28 -29.02 -13.70
C VAL A 313 -14.39 -28.60 -12.73
N LEU A 314 -15.39 -27.85 -13.20
CA LEU A 314 -16.54 -27.43 -12.38
C LEU A 314 -17.43 -28.59 -11.93
N GLU A 315 -17.43 -29.74 -12.62
CA GLU A 315 -18.14 -30.95 -12.17
C GLU A 315 -17.60 -31.48 -10.83
N HIS A 316 -16.41 -31.05 -10.42
CA HIS A 316 -15.80 -31.37 -9.12
C HIS A 316 -16.11 -30.34 -8.02
N GLU A 317 -16.99 -29.37 -8.29
CA GLU A 317 -17.50 -28.35 -7.35
C GLU A 317 -16.41 -27.55 -6.60
N PRO A 318 -15.43 -26.96 -7.30
CA PRO A 318 -14.35 -26.23 -6.64
C PRO A 318 -14.87 -25.04 -5.82
N MET A 319 -14.22 -24.77 -4.69
CA MET A 319 -14.46 -23.57 -3.88
C MET A 319 -13.95 -22.31 -4.56
N ALA A 320 -12.86 -22.43 -5.33
CA ALA A 320 -12.32 -21.39 -6.19
C ALA A 320 -11.64 -22.02 -7.41
N LEU A 321 -11.75 -21.37 -8.57
CA LEU A 321 -11.17 -21.83 -9.83
C LEU A 321 -10.62 -20.63 -10.62
N GLU A 322 -9.31 -20.45 -10.53
CA GLU A 322 -8.61 -19.34 -11.18
C GLU A 322 -7.80 -19.83 -12.39
N GLY A 323 -7.76 -19.00 -13.44
CA GLY A 323 -6.88 -19.17 -14.58
C GLY A 323 -5.71 -18.20 -14.54
N VAL A 324 -4.51 -18.67 -14.89
CA VAL A 324 -3.28 -17.87 -14.98
C VAL A 324 -2.52 -18.23 -16.26
N ASP A 325 -2.11 -17.24 -17.04
CA ASP A 325 -1.30 -17.47 -18.25
C ASP A 325 0.22 -17.40 -18.02
N HIS A 326 1.00 -17.89 -18.99
CA HIS A 326 2.46 -17.81 -18.94
C HIS A 326 3.01 -16.39 -18.91
N GLN A 327 2.28 -15.37 -19.40
CA GLN A 327 2.81 -14.00 -19.35
C GLN A 327 2.84 -13.51 -17.91
N LEU A 328 1.82 -13.79 -17.10
CA LEU A 328 1.84 -13.46 -15.66
C LEU A 328 3.06 -14.10 -15.00
N ILE A 329 3.23 -15.41 -15.19
CA ILE A 329 4.36 -16.15 -14.63
C ILE A 329 5.71 -15.58 -15.12
N ARG A 330 5.82 -15.20 -16.40
CA ARG A 330 7.03 -14.59 -16.92
C ARG A 330 7.31 -13.24 -16.26
N PHE A 331 6.28 -12.40 -16.08
CA PHE A 331 6.43 -11.10 -15.43
C PHE A 331 6.78 -11.24 -13.95
N GLU A 332 6.21 -12.22 -13.24
CA GLU A 332 6.61 -12.51 -11.86
C GLU A 332 8.09 -12.90 -11.78
N ARG A 333 8.59 -13.74 -12.70
CA ARG A 333 10.03 -14.07 -12.78
C ARG A 333 10.88 -12.83 -13.09
N GLU A 334 10.49 -12.02 -14.07
CA GLU A 334 11.19 -10.78 -14.45
C GLU A 334 11.26 -9.79 -13.28
N LYS A 335 10.21 -9.74 -12.44
CA LYS A 335 10.12 -8.88 -11.26
C LYS A 335 10.56 -9.55 -9.95
N ARG A 336 10.98 -10.82 -9.99
CA ARG A 336 11.37 -11.65 -8.84
C ARG A 336 10.29 -11.72 -7.75
N LEU A 337 9.05 -11.83 -8.17
CA LEU A 337 7.90 -12.04 -7.29
C LEU A 337 7.70 -13.55 -7.06
N ASN A 338 7.33 -13.91 -5.82
CA ASN A 338 6.94 -15.26 -5.40
C ASN A 338 7.86 -16.42 -5.89
N PRO A 339 9.20 -16.31 -5.84
CA PRO A 339 10.10 -17.26 -6.51
C PRO A 339 9.89 -18.72 -6.10
N GLU A 340 9.65 -18.98 -4.81
CA GLU A 340 9.39 -20.34 -4.28
C GLU A 340 8.10 -20.94 -4.87
N ALA A 341 7.02 -20.16 -4.94
CA ALA A 341 5.75 -20.59 -5.51
C ALA A 341 5.87 -20.93 -7.00
N LEU A 342 6.71 -20.20 -7.74
CA LEU A 342 6.92 -20.42 -9.18
C LEU A 342 7.70 -21.71 -9.49
N GLU A 343 8.45 -22.26 -8.52
CA GLU A 343 9.12 -23.55 -8.62
C GLU A 343 8.17 -24.72 -8.32
N ALA A 344 7.07 -24.46 -7.61
CA ALA A 344 6.03 -25.43 -7.25
C ALA A 344 4.95 -25.65 -8.34
N LEU A 345 4.99 -24.87 -9.43
CA LEU A 345 4.06 -25.03 -10.54
C LEU A 345 4.37 -26.28 -11.37
N PRO A 346 3.35 -27.01 -11.87
CA PRO A 346 3.55 -28.13 -12.78
C PRO A 346 4.12 -27.67 -14.13
N ASP A 347 4.48 -28.63 -14.99
CA ASP A 347 4.87 -28.32 -16.35
C ASP A 347 3.69 -27.70 -17.13
N GLY A 348 3.90 -26.53 -17.71
CA GLY A 348 2.84 -25.82 -18.41
C GLY A 348 3.21 -24.39 -18.86
N ARG A 349 2.30 -23.79 -19.61
CA ARG A 349 2.29 -22.37 -20.05
C ARG A 349 0.97 -21.66 -19.74
N ALA A 350 0.06 -22.35 -19.10
CA ALA A 350 -1.12 -21.79 -18.46
C ALA A 350 -1.55 -22.73 -17.35
N TYR A 351 -2.23 -22.20 -16.36
CA TYR A 351 -2.52 -22.92 -15.13
C TYR A 351 -3.97 -22.71 -14.73
N LEU A 352 -4.64 -23.79 -14.32
CA LEU A 352 -5.85 -23.69 -13.51
C LEU A 352 -5.48 -23.98 -12.07
N MET A 353 -5.82 -23.07 -11.16
CA MET A 353 -5.67 -23.22 -9.72
C MET A 353 -7.02 -23.58 -9.13
N VAL A 354 -7.15 -24.83 -8.68
CA VAL A 354 -8.42 -25.43 -8.23
C VAL A 354 -8.38 -25.63 -6.74
N GLN A 355 -9.05 -24.76 -5.98
CA GLN A 355 -9.20 -24.92 -4.54
C GLN A 355 -10.41 -25.79 -4.24
N LEU A 356 -10.19 -26.90 -3.55
CA LEU A 356 -11.23 -27.75 -2.98
C LEU A 356 -11.29 -27.52 -1.48
N ALA A 357 -12.49 -27.63 -0.90
CA ALA A 357 -12.71 -27.52 0.53
C ALA A 357 -13.78 -28.50 1.00
N GLY A 358 -13.70 -28.89 2.26
CA GLY A 358 -14.61 -29.87 2.87
C GLY A 358 -14.53 -29.87 4.39
N ASP A 359 -15.41 -30.64 5.01
CA ASP A 359 -15.50 -30.74 6.47
C ASP A 359 -14.46 -31.69 7.06
N THR A 360 -13.94 -32.61 6.23
CA THR A 360 -12.90 -33.58 6.61
C THR A 360 -11.77 -33.62 5.59
N ARG A 361 -10.58 -33.99 6.05
CA ARG A 361 -9.41 -34.19 5.18
C ARG A 361 -9.65 -35.26 4.11
N GLU A 362 -10.25 -36.39 4.48
CA GLU A 362 -10.51 -37.52 3.57
C GLU A 362 -11.45 -37.15 2.41
N GLU A 363 -12.45 -36.32 2.68
CA GLU A 363 -13.36 -35.79 1.66
C GLU A 363 -12.60 -34.94 0.63
N VAL A 364 -11.76 -34.01 1.10
CA VAL A 364 -10.96 -33.15 0.22
C VAL A 364 -9.96 -33.96 -0.59
N GLU A 365 -9.26 -34.93 0.03
CA GLU A 365 -8.34 -35.85 -0.64
C GLU A 365 -9.04 -36.65 -1.75
N THR A 366 -10.22 -37.18 -1.46
CA THR A 366 -11.00 -37.98 -2.42
C THR A 366 -11.39 -37.14 -3.64
N ARG A 367 -11.85 -35.90 -3.41
CA ARG A 367 -12.23 -34.97 -4.49
C ARG A 367 -11.02 -34.53 -5.31
N ALA A 368 -9.88 -34.26 -4.66
CA ALA A 368 -8.64 -33.90 -5.34
C ALA A 368 -8.16 -35.03 -6.27
N ARG A 369 -8.18 -36.28 -5.80
CA ARG A 369 -7.83 -37.45 -6.63
C ARG A 369 -8.79 -37.63 -7.79
N ALA A 370 -10.09 -37.51 -7.55
CA ALA A 370 -11.09 -37.61 -8.62
C ALA A 370 -10.87 -36.57 -9.73
N LEU A 371 -10.51 -35.33 -9.37
CA LEU A 371 -10.16 -34.28 -10.34
C LEU A 371 -8.87 -34.64 -11.12
N ILE A 372 -7.85 -35.12 -10.42
CA ILE A 372 -6.57 -35.51 -11.03
C ILE A 372 -6.75 -36.69 -11.99
N ASP A 373 -7.58 -37.67 -11.63
CA ASP A 373 -7.88 -38.85 -12.45
C ASP A 373 -8.73 -38.49 -13.68
N ALA A 374 -9.54 -37.43 -13.60
CA ALA A 374 -10.42 -36.98 -14.68
C ALA A 374 -9.73 -36.03 -15.69
N LYS A 375 -8.57 -35.46 -15.35
CA LYS A 375 -7.86 -34.52 -16.24
C LYS A 375 -7.33 -35.23 -17.51
N PRO A 376 -7.16 -34.52 -18.63
CA PRO A 376 -6.52 -35.08 -19.84
C PRO A 376 -5.10 -35.63 -19.57
N ASP A 377 -4.71 -36.67 -20.31
CA ASP A 377 -3.42 -37.35 -20.14
C ASP A 377 -2.21 -36.42 -20.33
N ASP A 378 -2.33 -35.40 -21.19
CA ASP A 378 -1.25 -34.44 -21.49
C ASP A 378 -1.27 -33.16 -20.64
N VAL A 379 -2.16 -33.09 -19.64
CA VAL A 379 -2.19 -32.04 -18.60
C VAL A 379 -1.40 -32.52 -17.38
N ASP A 380 -0.38 -31.76 -17.00
CA ASP A 380 0.40 -32.03 -15.79
C ASP A 380 -0.30 -31.45 -14.54
N HIS A 381 0.11 -31.87 -13.34
CA HIS A 381 -0.50 -31.40 -12.10
C HIS A 381 0.43 -31.41 -10.89
N THR A 382 0.17 -30.50 -9.96
CA THR A 382 0.67 -30.57 -8.58
C THR A 382 -0.48 -30.43 -7.59
N TRP A 383 -0.29 -30.95 -6.37
CA TRP A 383 -1.30 -30.91 -5.31
C TRP A 383 -0.63 -30.57 -3.97
N TYR A 384 -1.19 -29.58 -3.28
CA TYR A 384 -0.79 -29.14 -1.95
C TYR A 384 -1.97 -29.11 -0.96
N GLU A 385 -1.77 -29.62 0.25
CA GLU A 385 -2.68 -29.48 1.40
C GLU A 385 -2.14 -28.54 2.47
N ASP A 386 -0.80 -28.39 2.49
CA ASP A 386 -0.12 -27.51 3.41
C ASP A 386 -0.52 -26.04 3.14
N GLN A 387 -1.08 -25.40 4.15
CA GLN A 387 -1.67 -24.07 4.01
C GLN A 387 -0.62 -23.00 3.68
N ARG A 388 0.65 -23.22 4.03
CA ARG A 388 1.73 -22.31 3.65
C ARG A 388 1.96 -22.37 2.13
N HIS A 389 2.17 -23.56 1.56
CA HIS A 389 2.31 -23.70 0.10
C HIS A 389 1.07 -23.22 -0.67
N VAL A 390 -0.14 -23.51 -0.16
CA VAL A 390 -1.40 -23.01 -0.75
C VAL A 390 -1.40 -21.48 -0.77
N SER A 391 -1.02 -20.83 0.34
CA SER A 391 -0.96 -19.37 0.42
C SER A 391 0.10 -18.76 -0.49
N GLU A 392 1.27 -19.39 -0.62
CA GLU A 392 2.35 -18.96 -1.52
C GLU A 392 1.91 -19.01 -2.99
N LEU A 393 1.20 -20.07 -3.40
CA LEU A 393 0.63 -20.17 -4.74
C LEU A 393 -0.49 -19.15 -4.97
N TRP A 394 -1.36 -18.91 -3.99
CA TRP A 394 -2.36 -17.83 -4.09
C TRP A 394 -1.73 -16.45 -4.24
N ALA A 395 -0.58 -16.20 -3.61
CA ALA A 395 0.14 -14.95 -3.73
C ALA A 395 0.59 -14.64 -5.18
N VAL A 396 0.83 -15.66 -6.01
CA VAL A 396 1.07 -15.51 -7.46
C VAL A 396 -0.16 -14.84 -8.09
N ARG A 397 -1.33 -15.47 -7.97
CA ARG A 397 -2.59 -14.96 -8.53
C ARG A 397 -2.99 -13.58 -7.97
N GLU A 398 -2.81 -13.35 -6.68
CA GLU A 398 -3.12 -12.06 -6.03
C GLU A 398 -2.15 -10.95 -6.44
N SER A 399 -0.92 -11.30 -6.85
CA SER A 399 0.08 -10.33 -7.33
C SER A 399 -0.15 -9.87 -8.78
N GLY A 400 -1.13 -10.44 -9.48
CA GLY A 400 -1.39 -10.21 -10.92
C GLY A 400 -1.32 -8.76 -11.38
N LEU A 401 -1.96 -7.85 -10.64
CA LEU A 401 -1.91 -6.41 -10.94
C LEU A 401 -0.49 -5.85 -10.79
N GLY A 402 0.20 -6.17 -9.70
CA GLY A 402 1.57 -5.73 -9.46
C GLY A 402 2.57 -6.28 -10.46
N ALA A 403 2.40 -7.55 -10.83
CA ALA A 403 3.24 -8.21 -11.82
C ALA A 403 3.11 -7.56 -13.21
N THR A 404 1.91 -7.11 -13.59
CA THR A 404 1.60 -6.66 -14.96
C THR A 404 1.75 -5.15 -15.18
N ALA A 405 1.58 -4.30 -14.17
CA ALA A 405 1.51 -2.83 -14.33
C ALA A 405 2.81 -2.18 -14.87
N HIS A 406 3.95 -2.47 -14.23
CA HIS A 406 5.27 -1.94 -14.61
C HIS A 406 6.26 -3.09 -14.77
N VAL A 407 6.39 -3.59 -15.99
CA VAL A 407 7.32 -4.67 -16.34
C VAL A 407 8.62 -4.06 -16.90
N PRO A 408 9.80 -4.38 -16.35
CA PRO A 408 11.07 -3.81 -16.79
C PRO A 408 11.29 -3.95 -18.32
N GLY A 409 11.63 -2.83 -18.97
CA GLY A 409 11.91 -2.79 -20.40
C GLY A 409 10.69 -2.93 -21.32
N LYS A 410 9.47 -2.84 -20.78
CA LYS A 410 8.21 -2.88 -21.56
C LYS A 410 7.39 -1.61 -21.34
N PRO A 411 6.42 -1.31 -22.23
CA PRO A 411 5.44 -0.27 -21.98
C PRO A 411 4.65 -0.54 -20.69
N ASP A 412 4.26 0.53 -20.01
CA ASP A 412 3.35 0.46 -18.87
C ASP A 412 1.97 -0.04 -19.33
N THR A 413 1.28 -0.80 -18.48
CA THR A 413 -0.05 -1.33 -18.79
C THR A 413 -1.14 -0.75 -17.89
N TRP A 414 -2.32 -0.55 -18.46
CA TRP A 414 -3.42 0.18 -17.87
C TRP A 414 -4.70 -0.67 -17.83
N GLU A 415 -5.56 -0.37 -16.86
CA GLU A 415 -6.97 -0.78 -16.86
C GLU A 415 -7.76 -0.10 -18.00
N GLY A 416 -9.02 -0.46 -18.18
CA GLY A 416 -9.92 0.09 -19.21
C GLY A 416 -10.72 -1.00 -19.94
N TRP A 417 -10.20 -2.23 -19.98
CA TRP A 417 -10.93 -3.43 -20.41
C TRP A 417 -10.41 -4.68 -19.71
N GLU A 418 -10.54 -4.73 -18.38
CA GLU A 418 -9.87 -5.68 -17.50
C GLU A 418 -10.80 -6.62 -16.72
N ASP A 419 -12.09 -6.72 -17.09
CA ASP A 419 -13.08 -7.40 -16.24
C ASP A 419 -14.29 -7.94 -17.01
N SER A 420 -14.10 -8.36 -18.24
CA SER A 420 -15.17 -8.97 -19.04
C SER A 420 -15.55 -10.35 -18.50
N ALA A 421 -16.83 -10.67 -18.47
CA ALA A 421 -17.33 -12.00 -18.10
C ALA A 421 -18.23 -12.59 -19.20
N VAL A 422 -18.08 -13.88 -19.49
CA VAL A 422 -18.86 -14.62 -20.49
C VAL A 422 -19.40 -15.92 -19.90
N PRO A 423 -20.42 -16.56 -20.52
CA PRO A 423 -20.82 -17.90 -20.12
C PRO A 423 -19.64 -18.87 -20.12
N VAL A 424 -19.46 -19.64 -19.04
CA VAL A 424 -18.30 -20.52 -18.83
C VAL A 424 -18.01 -21.44 -20.02
N PRO A 425 -19.01 -22.12 -20.65
CA PRO A 425 -18.75 -22.98 -21.81
C PRO A 425 -18.21 -22.27 -23.04
N ARG A 426 -18.20 -20.93 -23.05
CA ARG A 426 -17.74 -20.09 -24.16
C ARG A 426 -16.44 -19.35 -23.86
N LEU A 427 -15.86 -19.56 -22.67
CA LEU A 427 -14.68 -18.83 -22.21
C LEU A 427 -13.47 -19.00 -23.15
N GLY A 428 -13.15 -20.23 -23.56
CA GLY A 428 -12.00 -20.49 -24.42
C GLY A 428 -12.11 -19.80 -25.79
N ASP A 429 -13.29 -19.83 -26.41
CA ASP A 429 -13.57 -19.13 -27.66
C ASP A 429 -13.46 -17.60 -27.50
N TYR A 430 -14.02 -17.06 -26.41
CA TYR A 430 -13.89 -15.65 -26.08
C TYR A 430 -12.42 -15.24 -25.94
N LEU A 431 -11.59 -16.02 -25.24
CA LEU A 431 -10.16 -15.74 -25.09
C LEU A 431 -9.42 -15.76 -26.43
N ARG A 432 -9.76 -16.68 -27.35
CA ARG A 432 -9.18 -16.69 -28.71
C ARG A 432 -9.52 -15.42 -29.46
N ASP A 433 -10.77 -14.97 -29.40
CA ASP A 433 -11.23 -13.79 -30.12
C ASP A 433 -10.68 -12.49 -29.51
N LEU A 434 -10.59 -12.43 -28.18
CA LEU A 434 -9.97 -11.34 -27.46
C LEU A 434 -8.47 -11.23 -27.80
N LYS A 435 -7.75 -12.36 -27.89
CA LYS A 435 -6.35 -12.37 -28.37
C LYS A 435 -6.23 -11.77 -29.78
N ARG A 436 -7.11 -12.15 -30.72
CA ARG A 436 -7.13 -11.57 -32.07
C ARG A 436 -7.41 -10.06 -32.06
N LEU A 437 -8.27 -9.58 -31.17
CA LEU A 437 -8.54 -8.14 -31.03
C LEU A 437 -7.30 -7.37 -30.53
N HIS A 438 -6.54 -7.93 -29.58
CA HIS A 438 -5.27 -7.33 -29.16
C HIS A 438 -4.24 -7.26 -30.30
N GLU A 439 -4.17 -8.30 -31.12
CA GLU A 439 -3.31 -8.35 -32.31
C GLU A 439 -3.72 -7.31 -33.36
N GLU A 440 -5.02 -7.14 -33.63
CA GLU A 440 -5.55 -6.12 -34.56
C GLU A 440 -5.11 -4.70 -34.16
N PHE A 441 -5.00 -4.45 -32.84
CA PHE A 441 -4.60 -3.16 -32.28
C PHE A 441 -3.13 -3.11 -31.86
N ASP A 442 -2.28 -4.04 -32.30
CA ASP A 442 -0.84 -4.07 -32.00
C ASP A 442 -0.51 -3.98 -30.49
N TYR A 443 -1.43 -4.39 -29.61
CA TYR A 443 -1.21 -4.39 -28.17
C TYR A 443 -0.46 -5.63 -27.67
N GLY A 444 -0.03 -6.50 -28.60
CA GLY A 444 0.74 -7.70 -28.32
C GLY A 444 -0.09 -8.76 -27.61
N HIS A 445 0.51 -9.40 -26.61
CA HIS A 445 -0.14 -10.42 -25.77
C HIS A 445 -0.11 -10.00 -24.31
N PRO A 446 -1.02 -9.11 -23.89
CA PRO A 446 -1.25 -8.83 -22.49
C PRO A 446 -1.48 -10.12 -21.70
N SER A 447 -1.05 -10.11 -20.44
CA SER A 447 -1.32 -11.25 -19.55
C SER A 447 -2.81 -11.36 -19.27
N VAL A 448 -3.31 -12.59 -19.36
CA VAL A 448 -4.69 -12.94 -19.06
C VAL A 448 -4.75 -13.85 -17.83
N TYR A 449 -5.53 -13.46 -16.84
CA TYR A 449 -5.75 -14.21 -15.60
C TYR A 449 -7.13 -13.89 -15.04
N GLY A 450 -7.67 -14.68 -14.12
CA GLY A 450 -8.96 -14.34 -13.50
C GLY A 450 -9.77 -15.52 -13.01
N HIS A 451 -11.05 -15.24 -12.75
CA HIS A 451 -12.01 -16.17 -12.16
C HIS A 451 -12.65 -17.04 -13.25
N PHE A 452 -11.85 -17.96 -13.79
CA PHE A 452 -12.24 -18.79 -14.93
C PHE A 452 -13.46 -19.66 -14.62
N GLY A 453 -13.61 -20.14 -13.39
CA GLY A 453 -14.81 -20.90 -12.97
C GLY A 453 -16.12 -20.15 -13.14
N HIS A 454 -16.09 -18.82 -13.18
CA HIS A 454 -17.24 -17.96 -13.46
C HIS A 454 -17.14 -17.21 -14.79
N GLY A 455 -16.22 -17.62 -15.67
CA GLY A 455 -16.06 -17.06 -17.01
C GLY A 455 -15.57 -15.61 -17.03
N CYS A 456 -14.94 -15.14 -15.95
CA CYS A 456 -14.50 -13.75 -15.79
C CYS A 456 -12.98 -13.63 -15.93
N VAL A 457 -12.56 -12.61 -16.68
CA VAL A 457 -11.20 -12.47 -17.18
C VAL A 457 -10.66 -11.07 -16.89
N HIS A 458 -9.42 -11.03 -16.42
CA HIS A 458 -8.63 -9.83 -16.18
C HIS A 458 -7.42 -9.74 -17.09
N THR A 459 -7.10 -8.50 -17.47
CA THR A 459 -5.95 -8.15 -18.30
C THR A 459 -5.58 -6.68 -18.09
N ARG A 460 -4.31 -6.31 -18.29
CA ARG A 460 -3.89 -4.90 -18.37
C ARG A 460 -3.26 -4.64 -19.72
N ILE A 461 -3.69 -3.58 -20.39
CA ILE A 461 -3.40 -3.35 -21.81
C ILE A 461 -2.43 -2.16 -21.93
N PRO A 462 -1.40 -2.22 -22.80
CA PRO A 462 -0.45 -1.13 -22.98
C PRO A 462 -1.07 0.02 -23.80
N PHE A 463 -2.15 0.62 -23.29
CA PHE A 463 -2.76 1.81 -23.87
C PHE A 463 -1.79 2.99 -23.86
N ASP A 464 -1.73 3.73 -24.95
CA ASP A 464 -1.13 5.05 -24.98
C ASP A 464 -2.19 6.07 -24.52
N LEU A 465 -2.07 6.50 -23.26
CA LEU A 465 -2.97 7.46 -22.62
C LEU A 465 -2.43 8.91 -22.65
N GLU A 466 -1.26 9.14 -23.23
CA GLU A 466 -0.60 10.45 -23.28
C GLU A 466 -0.71 11.11 -24.65
N SER A 467 -1.09 10.37 -25.70
CA SER A 467 -1.32 10.94 -27.04
C SER A 467 -2.80 10.94 -27.45
N GLN A 468 -3.17 11.92 -28.28
CA GLN A 468 -4.53 12.03 -28.81
C GLN A 468 -4.92 10.81 -29.66
N ASP A 469 -4.00 10.35 -30.53
CA ASP A 469 -4.22 9.17 -31.37
C ASP A 469 -4.31 7.89 -30.51
N GLY A 470 -3.49 7.80 -29.46
CA GLY A 470 -3.52 6.71 -28.49
C GLY A 470 -4.86 6.60 -27.75
N VAL A 471 -5.35 7.72 -27.22
CA VAL A 471 -6.67 7.78 -26.55
C VAL A 471 -7.80 7.44 -27.52
N ALA A 472 -7.76 7.95 -28.75
CA ALA A 472 -8.76 7.60 -29.77
C ALA A 472 -8.72 6.11 -30.13
N ARG A 473 -7.52 5.52 -30.25
CA ARG A 473 -7.32 4.08 -30.52
C ARG A 473 -7.82 3.23 -29.35
N MET A 474 -7.58 3.67 -28.11
CA MET A 474 -8.09 3.02 -26.90
C MET A 474 -9.63 3.01 -26.88
N ARG A 475 -10.29 4.14 -27.19
CA ARG A 475 -11.76 4.19 -27.31
C ARG A 475 -12.29 3.15 -28.30
N VAL A 476 -11.74 3.10 -29.53
CA VAL A 476 -12.21 2.18 -30.56
C VAL A 476 -12.00 0.72 -30.15
N PHE A 477 -10.87 0.42 -29.49
CA PHE A 477 -10.62 -0.92 -28.93
C PHE A 477 -11.68 -1.30 -27.91
N VAL A 478 -11.95 -0.42 -26.92
CA VAL A 478 -12.92 -0.67 -25.86
C VAL A 478 -14.34 -0.85 -26.41
N GLU A 479 -14.75 -0.04 -27.39
CA GLU A 479 -16.04 -0.18 -28.06
C GLU A 479 -16.19 -1.53 -28.77
N LYS A 480 -15.14 -1.99 -29.47
CA LYS A 480 -15.12 -3.32 -30.11
C LYS A 480 -15.07 -4.46 -29.11
N ALA A 481 -14.35 -4.29 -28.00
CA ALA A 481 -14.27 -5.28 -26.94
C ALA A 481 -15.64 -5.45 -26.25
N ALA A 482 -16.39 -4.35 -26.09
CA ALA A 482 -17.78 -4.37 -25.64
C ALA A 482 -18.70 -5.12 -26.62
N ASP A 483 -18.60 -4.85 -27.92
CA ASP A 483 -19.36 -5.60 -28.93
C ASP A 483 -19.01 -7.10 -28.91
N LEU A 484 -17.73 -7.43 -28.70
CA LEU A 484 -17.25 -8.80 -28.61
C LEU A 484 -17.88 -9.52 -27.41
N VAL A 485 -17.77 -8.99 -26.18
CA VAL A 485 -18.32 -9.67 -25.00
C VAL A 485 -19.84 -9.82 -25.06
N VAL A 486 -20.56 -8.81 -25.59
CA VAL A 486 -22.02 -8.88 -25.79
C VAL A 486 -22.38 -9.96 -26.81
N SER A 487 -21.60 -10.13 -27.88
CA SER A 487 -21.84 -11.21 -28.87
C SER A 487 -21.75 -12.62 -28.30
N TYR A 488 -21.06 -12.78 -27.16
CA TYR A 488 -20.96 -14.03 -26.41
C TYR A 488 -22.06 -14.19 -25.33
N GLY A 489 -22.97 -13.21 -25.20
CA GLY A 489 -23.97 -13.18 -24.13
C GLY A 489 -23.36 -12.84 -22.76
N GLY A 490 -22.24 -12.11 -22.74
CA GLY A 490 -21.50 -11.76 -21.54
C GLY A 490 -21.85 -10.39 -20.95
N SER A 491 -21.06 -9.98 -19.95
CA SER A 491 -21.14 -8.71 -19.23
C SER A 491 -19.85 -7.89 -19.41
N LEU A 492 -19.99 -6.56 -19.50
CA LEU A 492 -18.85 -5.63 -19.63
C LEU A 492 -17.97 -5.61 -18.36
N SER A 493 -18.59 -5.82 -17.20
CA SER A 493 -17.94 -6.00 -15.90
C SER A 493 -18.47 -7.26 -15.19
N GLY A 494 -17.54 -8.06 -14.66
CA GLY A 494 -17.79 -9.22 -13.82
C GLY A 494 -17.73 -8.91 -12.32
N GLU A 495 -16.85 -8.03 -11.86
CA GLU A 495 -16.71 -7.68 -10.44
C GLU A 495 -16.27 -6.24 -10.11
N HIS A 496 -15.72 -5.51 -11.08
CA HIS A 496 -15.14 -4.18 -10.84
C HIS A 496 -16.17 -3.06 -10.82
N GLY A 497 -17.36 -3.23 -11.39
CA GLY A 497 -18.33 -2.15 -11.60
C GLY A 497 -18.15 -1.46 -12.95
N ASP A 498 -19.06 -0.55 -13.28
CA ASP A 498 -19.07 0.14 -14.56
C ASP A 498 -18.38 1.50 -14.51
N GLY A 499 -18.66 2.29 -13.48
CA GLY A 499 -18.12 3.63 -13.30
C GLY A 499 -18.26 4.51 -14.54
N GLN A 500 -17.16 5.19 -14.86
CA GLN A 500 -16.99 5.92 -16.11
C GLN A 500 -16.41 5.03 -17.22
N SER A 501 -15.60 4.01 -16.90
CA SER A 501 -14.98 3.12 -17.88
C SER A 501 -16.00 2.46 -18.81
N ARG A 502 -17.16 2.06 -18.27
CA ARG A 502 -18.14 1.22 -18.98
C ARG A 502 -19.52 1.85 -19.07
N GLY A 503 -19.82 2.88 -18.28
CA GLY A 503 -21.16 3.50 -18.23
C GLY A 503 -21.69 3.88 -19.61
N GLU A 504 -20.88 4.52 -20.46
CA GLU A 504 -21.25 4.91 -21.83
C GLU A 504 -21.60 3.70 -22.72
N LEU A 505 -21.04 2.53 -22.43
CA LEU A 505 -21.16 1.31 -23.22
C LEU A 505 -22.36 0.45 -22.83
N LEU A 506 -23.00 0.72 -21.69
CA LEU A 506 -24.11 -0.09 -21.16
C LEU A 506 -25.29 -0.22 -22.14
N VAL A 507 -25.49 0.78 -23.01
CA VAL A 507 -26.51 0.75 -24.06
C VAL A 507 -26.30 -0.39 -25.06
N LYS A 508 -25.05 -0.82 -25.30
CA LYS A 508 -24.74 -1.97 -26.18
C LYS A 508 -25.23 -3.29 -25.58
N MET A 509 -25.18 -3.41 -24.26
CA MET A 509 -25.55 -4.63 -23.52
C MET A 509 -27.07 -4.68 -23.24
N PHE A 510 -27.64 -3.59 -22.71
CA PHE A 510 -29.04 -3.57 -22.26
C PHE A 510 -30.03 -3.01 -23.28
N GLY A 511 -29.55 -2.24 -24.26
CA GLY A 511 -30.41 -1.51 -25.19
C GLY A 511 -31.03 -0.24 -24.58
N PRO A 512 -31.53 0.67 -25.42
CA PRO A 512 -31.97 2.00 -24.98
C PRO A 512 -33.14 2.00 -23.99
N GLU A 513 -34.06 1.03 -24.10
CA GLU A 513 -35.27 0.97 -23.25
C GLU A 513 -34.94 0.62 -21.78
N LEU A 514 -33.97 -0.26 -21.55
CA LEU A 514 -33.50 -0.59 -20.21
C LEU A 514 -32.58 0.49 -19.65
N ILE A 515 -31.82 1.19 -20.48
CA ILE A 515 -31.10 2.41 -20.06
C ILE A 515 -32.09 3.48 -19.60
N GLU A 516 -33.20 3.68 -20.33
CA GLU A 516 -34.27 4.58 -19.87
C GLU A 516 -34.85 4.12 -18.52
N ALA A 517 -35.01 2.81 -18.30
CA ALA A 517 -35.44 2.28 -17.01
C ALA A 517 -34.45 2.63 -15.88
N PHE A 518 -33.14 2.56 -16.15
CA PHE A 518 -32.10 2.98 -15.21
C PHE A 518 -32.15 4.49 -14.93
N GLU A 519 -32.38 5.32 -15.94
CA GLU A 519 -32.53 6.77 -15.78
C GLU A 519 -33.78 7.13 -14.97
N ARG A 520 -34.88 6.40 -15.15
CA ARG A 520 -36.10 6.54 -14.34
C ARG A 520 -35.89 6.08 -12.90
N LEU A 521 -35.16 4.98 -12.69
CA LEU A 521 -34.77 4.51 -11.37
C LEU A 521 -33.92 5.57 -10.64
N LYS A 522 -32.94 6.15 -11.34
CA LYS A 522 -32.16 7.28 -10.83
C LYS A 522 -33.05 8.45 -10.47
N GLY A 523 -34.03 8.81 -11.31
CA GLY A 523 -34.98 9.87 -11.02
C GLY A 523 -35.89 9.59 -9.82
N LEU A 524 -36.15 8.30 -9.54
CA LEU A 524 -36.93 7.88 -8.38
C LEU A 524 -36.19 8.10 -7.06
N PHE A 525 -34.87 7.83 -7.00
CA PHE A 525 -34.08 7.98 -5.78
C PHE A 525 -33.37 9.34 -5.66
N ASP A 526 -32.96 9.93 -6.79
CA ASP A 526 -32.16 11.15 -6.88
C ASP A 526 -32.59 12.01 -8.08
N PRO A 527 -33.75 12.68 -7.98
CA PRO A 527 -34.30 13.50 -9.08
C PRO A 527 -33.40 14.68 -9.46
N GLY A 528 -32.52 15.11 -8.55
CA GLY A 528 -31.59 16.23 -8.78
C GLY A 528 -30.26 15.83 -9.41
N ASN A 529 -30.02 14.53 -9.64
CA ASN A 529 -28.74 13.98 -10.10
C ASN A 529 -27.54 14.48 -9.27
N ARG A 530 -27.65 14.39 -7.94
CA ARG A 530 -26.65 14.85 -6.98
C ARG A 530 -25.82 13.73 -6.36
N MET A 531 -26.25 12.48 -6.44
CA MET A 531 -25.49 11.32 -5.94
C MET A 531 -24.62 10.72 -7.04
N ASN A 532 -23.31 10.77 -6.86
CA ASN A 532 -22.25 10.34 -7.78
C ASN A 532 -22.55 10.58 -9.28
N PRO A 533 -22.78 11.85 -9.70
CA PRO A 533 -23.24 12.14 -11.06
C PRO A 533 -22.23 11.74 -12.14
N GLY A 534 -22.73 11.28 -13.29
CA GLY A 534 -21.89 10.94 -14.44
C GLY A 534 -21.30 9.53 -14.41
N LYS A 535 -21.86 8.64 -13.57
CA LYS A 535 -21.53 7.21 -13.49
C LYS A 535 -22.80 6.39 -13.72
N ILE A 536 -22.68 5.20 -14.34
CA ILE A 536 -23.76 4.29 -14.77
C ILE A 536 -24.77 4.94 -15.74
N VAL A 537 -25.57 5.91 -15.30
CA VAL A 537 -26.53 6.67 -16.10
C VAL A 537 -26.07 8.09 -16.34
N LEU A 538 -26.47 8.67 -17.47
CA LEU A 538 -25.93 9.95 -17.95
C LEU A 538 -24.39 10.02 -17.82
N PRO A 539 -23.67 8.95 -18.22
CA PRO A 539 -22.25 8.77 -17.89
C PRO A 539 -21.39 9.84 -18.57
N TYR A 540 -20.29 10.25 -17.93
CA TYR A 540 -19.22 10.94 -18.66
C TYR A 540 -18.71 10.03 -19.78
N ARG A 541 -18.07 10.62 -20.80
CA ARG A 541 -17.48 9.80 -21.85
C ARG A 541 -16.33 8.99 -21.28
N LEU A 542 -16.12 7.78 -21.80
CA LEU A 542 -15.05 6.90 -21.35
C LEU A 542 -13.63 7.48 -21.60
N ASP A 543 -13.51 8.44 -22.52
CA ASP A 543 -12.27 9.13 -22.90
C ASP A 543 -12.14 10.55 -22.33
N ASP A 544 -13.09 11.00 -21.49
CA ASP A 544 -13.01 12.27 -20.76
C ASP A 544 -12.38 12.07 -19.38
N ASN A 545 -11.89 13.15 -18.75
CA ASN A 545 -11.37 13.18 -17.37
C ASN A 545 -10.24 12.15 -17.09
N LEU A 546 -9.46 11.80 -18.11
CA LEU A 546 -8.31 10.90 -17.94
C LEU A 546 -7.24 11.54 -17.05
N ARG A 547 -6.60 10.72 -16.21
CA ARG A 547 -5.55 11.13 -15.28
C ARG A 547 -4.27 11.54 -15.98
N LEU A 548 -3.91 10.86 -17.07
CA LEU A 548 -2.87 11.34 -17.98
C LEU A 548 -3.61 12.20 -19.00
N GLY A 549 -4.13 11.63 -20.08
CA GLY A 549 -4.83 12.37 -21.14
C GLY A 549 -3.84 13.01 -22.10
N ALA A 550 -4.31 13.37 -23.30
CA ALA A 550 -3.47 13.96 -24.35
C ALA A 550 -2.93 15.36 -24.00
N ASP A 551 -3.52 15.99 -22.99
CA ASP A 551 -3.15 17.28 -22.41
C ASP A 551 -2.19 17.14 -21.21
N TYR A 552 -1.80 15.91 -20.83
CA TYR A 552 -0.83 15.68 -19.76
C TYR A 552 0.55 16.17 -20.14
N LEU A 553 0.96 17.27 -19.53
CA LEU A 553 2.25 17.89 -19.76
C LEU A 553 2.91 18.18 -18.41
N PRO A 554 3.42 17.15 -17.72
CA PRO A 554 3.99 17.31 -16.39
C PRO A 554 5.24 18.20 -16.43
N TRP A 555 5.40 18.99 -15.38
CA TRP A 555 6.66 19.63 -15.07
C TRP A 555 7.71 18.56 -14.74
N GLU A 556 8.78 18.53 -15.52
CA GLU A 556 9.93 17.66 -15.27
C GLU A 556 11.08 18.47 -14.65
N PRO A 557 11.33 18.32 -13.33
CA PRO A 557 12.41 19.03 -12.65
C PRO A 557 13.78 18.37 -12.84
N ASP A 558 14.85 19.17 -12.71
CA ASP A 558 16.21 18.64 -12.52
C ASP A 558 16.31 17.85 -11.21
N THR A 559 16.91 16.67 -11.27
CA THR A 559 17.05 15.77 -10.10
C THR A 559 18.49 15.49 -9.70
N VAL A 560 18.69 15.08 -8.45
CA VAL A 560 19.98 14.61 -7.93
C VAL A 560 20.11 13.09 -8.02
N PHE A 561 19.06 12.36 -7.65
CA PHE A 561 18.94 10.92 -7.92
C PHE A 561 18.71 10.66 -9.41
N SER A 562 19.20 9.52 -9.91
CA SER A 562 19.14 9.21 -11.34
C SER A 562 17.84 8.55 -11.81
N PHE A 563 16.96 8.08 -10.91
CA PHE A 563 15.67 7.44 -11.24
C PHE A 563 15.75 6.41 -12.40
N PRO A 564 16.62 5.40 -12.30
CA PRO A 564 16.93 4.52 -13.43
C PRO A 564 15.72 3.72 -13.92
N ASP A 565 14.83 3.32 -13.01
CA ASP A 565 13.63 2.52 -13.31
C ASP A 565 12.45 3.36 -13.84
N ASP A 566 12.62 4.68 -13.92
CA ASP A 566 11.60 5.65 -14.33
C ASP A 566 12.08 6.50 -15.53
N GLY A 567 13.03 5.98 -16.31
CA GLY A 567 13.59 6.66 -17.48
C GLY A 567 14.33 7.95 -17.15
N GLY A 568 14.83 8.09 -15.92
CA GLY A 568 15.52 9.28 -15.43
C GLY A 568 14.61 10.45 -15.08
N LYS A 569 13.29 10.21 -14.92
CA LYS A 569 12.28 11.26 -14.73
C LYS A 569 11.57 11.14 -13.39
N PHE A 570 11.48 12.24 -12.66
CA PHE A 570 10.73 12.32 -11.41
C PHE A 570 9.22 12.26 -11.64
N SER A 571 8.72 12.84 -12.74
CA SER A 571 7.28 12.80 -13.03
C SER A 571 6.77 11.37 -13.23
N ARG A 572 7.56 10.51 -13.89
CA ARG A 572 7.27 9.09 -14.05
C ARG A 572 7.32 8.35 -12.71
N ALA A 573 8.33 8.62 -11.88
CA ALA A 573 8.42 8.07 -10.54
C ALA A 573 7.20 8.42 -9.66
N ALA A 574 6.73 9.67 -9.73
CA ALA A 574 5.52 10.13 -9.04
C ALA A 574 4.23 9.48 -9.59
N ALA A 575 4.22 9.10 -10.87
CA ALA A 575 3.07 8.48 -11.54
C ALA A 575 2.95 6.95 -11.31
N ARG A 576 3.97 6.27 -10.77
CA ARG A 576 3.99 4.79 -10.58
C ARG A 576 2.81 4.21 -9.79
N CYS A 577 2.16 5.01 -8.93
CA CYS A 577 1.06 4.48 -8.13
C CYS A 577 -0.20 4.26 -8.97
N VAL A 578 -0.64 3.00 -9.05
CA VAL A 578 -1.88 2.55 -9.72
C VAL A 578 -3.07 2.38 -8.76
N GLY A 579 -3.01 2.96 -7.55
CA GLY A 579 -4.18 3.12 -6.68
C GLY A 579 -4.70 1.90 -5.89
N VAL A 580 -4.10 0.71 -6.00
CA VAL A 580 -4.50 -0.56 -5.30
C VAL A 580 -4.83 -0.42 -3.81
N GLY A 581 -4.17 0.51 -3.11
CA GLY A 581 -4.47 0.79 -1.71
C GLY A 581 -3.86 -0.18 -0.70
N LYS A 582 -2.99 -1.13 -1.08
CA LYS A 582 -2.29 -2.05 -0.15
C LYS A 582 -1.60 -1.34 1.02
N CYS A 583 -1.12 -0.11 0.81
CA CYS A 583 -0.53 0.73 1.85
C CYS A 583 -1.52 1.17 2.95
N ARG A 584 -2.82 0.88 2.80
CA ARG A 584 -3.88 1.13 3.78
C ARG A 584 -4.24 -0.09 4.61
N SER A 585 -3.59 -1.24 4.38
CA SER A 585 -3.81 -2.43 5.19
C SER A 585 -3.43 -2.18 6.65
N SER A 586 -4.23 -2.72 7.57
CA SER A 586 -3.98 -2.70 9.01
C SER A 586 -2.85 -3.66 9.41
N GLN A 587 -2.49 -4.62 8.56
CA GLN A 587 -1.55 -5.71 8.84
C GLN A 587 -0.63 -6.02 7.65
N GLY A 588 0.24 -7.02 7.80
CA GLY A 588 1.30 -7.41 6.85
C GLY A 588 2.57 -6.57 7.03
N GLY A 589 3.54 -6.73 6.14
CA GLY A 589 4.94 -6.24 6.22
C GLY A 589 5.23 -4.82 6.73
N VAL A 590 6.16 -4.10 6.11
CA VAL A 590 6.65 -2.82 6.65
C VAL A 590 5.75 -1.65 6.25
N MET A 591 5.16 -1.67 5.05
CA MET A 591 4.38 -0.59 4.47
C MET A 591 2.92 -0.57 4.98
N CYS A 592 2.35 0.56 5.38
CA CYS A 592 2.89 1.91 5.56
C CYS A 592 2.70 2.31 7.03
N PRO A 593 3.76 2.45 7.82
CA PRO A 593 3.63 2.48 9.28
C PRO A 593 2.95 3.77 9.77
N SER A 594 3.15 4.90 9.09
CA SER A 594 2.46 6.15 9.44
C SER A 594 0.98 6.15 9.07
N TYR A 595 0.56 5.49 7.99
CA TYR A 595 -0.87 5.27 7.75
C TYR A 595 -1.48 4.41 8.85
N ARG A 596 -0.84 3.28 9.23
CA ARG A 596 -1.38 2.42 10.30
C ARG A 596 -1.56 3.17 11.62
N ALA A 597 -0.61 4.06 11.94
CA ALA A 597 -0.65 4.89 13.13
C ALA A 597 -1.69 6.03 13.08
N THR A 598 -1.89 6.67 11.92
CA THR A 598 -2.69 7.90 11.81
C THR A 598 -4.06 7.70 11.17
N ARG A 599 -4.19 6.66 10.35
CA ARG A 599 -5.33 6.37 9.46
C ARG A 599 -5.67 7.51 8.49
N GLU A 600 -4.67 8.32 8.12
CA GLU A 600 -4.81 9.44 7.17
C GLU A 600 -4.37 9.05 5.76
N GLU A 601 -5.17 9.35 4.73
CA GLU A 601 -4.86 8.99 3.34
C GLU A 601 -3.52 9.59 2.89
N GLU A 602 -3.26 10.86 3.21
CA GLU A 602 -2.01 11.57 2.90
C GLU A 602 -0.77 10.94 3.56
N HIS A 603 -0.95 10.17 4.64
CA HIS A 603 0.13 9.44 5.30
C HIS A 603 0.30 8.01 4.78
N SER A 604 -0.44 7.61 3.76
CA SER A 604 -0.20 6.37 3.02
C SER A 604 0.81 6.57 1.89
N THR A 605 1.38 5.48 1.37
CA THR A 605 2.22 5.54 0.15
C THR A 605 1.44 6.10 -1.04
N ARG A 606 0.17 5.68 -1.18
CA ARG A 606 -0.73 6.11 -2.25
C ARG A 606 -1.05 7.61 -2.16
N GLY A 607 -1.41 8.11 -0.99
CA GLY A 607 -1.70 9.53 -0.79
C GLY A 607 -0.48 10.41 -1.10
N ARG A 608 0.71 10.03 -0.64
CA ARG A 608 1.96 10.75 -0.99
C ARG A 608 2.27 10.71 -2.48
N ALA A 609 2.08 9.56 -3.13
CA ALA A 609 2.26 9.45 -4.57
C ALA A 609 1.28 10.34 -5.34
N ARG A 610 0.01 10.40 -4.91
CA ARG A 610 -0.99 11.31 -5.49
C ARG A 610 -0.61 12.78 -5.29
N LEU A 611 -0.20 13.18 -4.08
CA LEU A 611 0.25 14.55 -3.83
C LEU A 611 1.46 14.94 -4.70
N LEU A 612 2.44 14.03 -4.83
CA LEU A 612 3.58 14.23 -5.72
C LEU A 612 3.16 14.30 -7.19
N PHE A 613 2.22 13.46 -7.62
CA PHE A 613 1.65 13.48 -8.96
C PHE A 613 0.94 14.81 -9.25
N GLU A 614 0.09 15.28 -8.34
CA GLU A 614 -0.62 16.56 -8.46
C GLU A 614 0.33 17.75 -8.46
N MET A 615 1.42 17.67 -7.68
CA MET A 615 2.50 18.65 -7.73
C MET A 615 3.19 18.65 -9.10
N VAL A 616 3.58 17.51 -9.68
CA VAL A 616 4.31 17.51 -10.97
C VAL A 616 3.41 17.73 -12.18
N ARG A 617 2.11 17.39 -12.14
CA ARG A 617 1.20 17.51 -13.29
C ARG A 617 1.19 18.93 -13.88
N GLY A 618 1.25 19.95 -13.03
CA GLY A 618 1.27 21.35 -13.44
C GLY A 618 -0.02 21.83 -14.10
N ASP A 619 -0.14 23.15 -14.23
CA ASP A 619 -1.36 23.82 -14.66
C ASP A 619 -1.19 24.32 -16.11
N VAL A 620 -1.37 23.44 -17.09
CA VAL A 620 -1.17 23.80 -18.51
C VAL A 620 -2.41 24.43 -19.14
N HIS A 621 -3.59 24.31 -18.51
CA HIS A 621 -4.84 24.87 -19.01
C HIS A 621 -5.69 25.68 -18.01
N GLY A 622 -5.24 25.88 -16.78
CA GLY A 622 -5.89 26.73 -15.78
C GLY A 622 -6.70 25.93 -14.77
N ASP A 623 -6.37 26.11 -13.48
CA ASP A 623 -7.10 25.70 -12.27
C ASP A 623 -7.40 24.20 -12.06
N ASP A 624 -6.82 23.28 -12.83
CA ASP A 624 -7.20 21.85 -12.74
C ASP A 624 -6.45 21.06 -11.66
N SER A 625 -5.23 21.48 -11.25
CA SER A 625 -4.50 20.88 -10.11
C SER A 625 -4.73 21.67 -8.83
N PRO A 626 -5.05 21.02 -7.69
CA PRO A 626 -5.08 21.70 -6.39
C PRO A 626 -3.71 22.20 -5.94
N LEU A 627 -2.61 21.73 -6.56
CA LEU A 627 -1.23 22.03 -6.15
C LEU A 627 -0.46 22.73 -7.27
N ALA A 628 0.35 23.71 -6.88
CA ALA A 628 1.26 24.39 -7.80
C ALA A 628 2.46 23.47 -8.16
N PRO A 629 2.96 23.53 -9.41
CA PRO A 629 4.11 22.74 -9.85
C PRO A 629 5.44 23.31 -9.40
N ASP A 630 5.70 23.24 -8.11
CA ASP A 630 6.99 23.58 -7.55
C ASP A 630 7.38 22.72 -6.34
N TRP A 631 8.69 22.70 -6.06
CA TRP A 631 9.26 22.02 -4.89
C TRP A 631 8.89 22.66 -3.55
N ARG A 632 8.09 23.74 -3.52
CA ARG A 632 7.74 24.50 -2.33
C ARG A 632 6.38 24.13 -1.75
N SER A 633 5.61 23.23 -2.39
CA SER A 633 4.33 22.75 -1.86
C SER A 633 4.41 22.39 -0.37
N PRO A 634 3.69 23.11 0.52
CA PRO A 634 3.61 22.75 1.93
C PRO A 634 2.86 21.43 2.14
N GLU A 635 1.87 21.13 1.32
CA GLU A 635 1.04 19.93 1.38
C GLU A 635 1.85 18.66 1.16
N VAL A 636 2.69 18.65 0.10
CA VAL A 636 3.62 17.55 -0.17
C VAL A 636 4.64 17.43 0.97
N ARG A 637 5.17 18.55 1.46
CA ARG A 637 6.10 18.56 2.59
C ARG A 637 5.48 17.94 3.84
N ASP A 638 4.26 18.32 4.20
CA ASP A 638 3.53 17.81 5.37
C ASP A 638 3.30 16.31 5.28
N ALA A 639 2.82 15.83 4.13
CA ALA A 639 2.61 14.39 3.93
C ALA A 639 3.92 13.59 4.01
N LEU A 640 5.02 14.12 3.46
CA LEU A 640 6.34 13.50 3.51
C LEU A 640 7.01 13.61 4.89
N ASP A 641 6.60 14.55 5.74
CA ASP A 641 7.16 14.73 7.09
C ASP A 641 7.00 13.43 7.90
N LEU A 642 5.78 12.86 7.87
CA LEU A 642 5.45 11.57 8.49
C LEU A 642 5.86 10.33 7.67
N CYS A 643 6.61 10.49 6.58
CA CYS A 643 7.27 9.35 5.94
C CYS A 643 8.55 9.00 6.70
N LEU A 644 8.61 7.79 7.25
CA LEU A 644 9.76 7.29 8.02
C LEU A 644 11.02 7.03 7.18
N ALA A 645 10.94 7.15 5.85
CA ALA A 645 12.01 6.78 4.92
C ALA A 645 12.50 5.33 5.11
N CYS A 646 11.60 4.41 5.47
CA CYS A 646 11.93 3.02 5.80
C CYS A 646 12.14 2.11 4.58
N LYS A 647 11.88 2.62 3.36
CA LYS A 647 11.86 1.88 2.08
C LYS A 647 10.92 0.67 1.99
N GLY A 648 10.09 0.39 3.00
CA GLY A 648 9.14 -0.74 2.96
C GLY A 648 8.23 -0.75 1.73
N CYS A 649 7.81 0.43 1.26
CA CYS A 649 7.03 0.56 0.04
C CYS A 649 7.75 0.12 -1.24
N LYS A 650 9.09 0.04 -1.26
CA LYS A 650 9.85 -0.46 -2.41
C LYS A 650 9.60 -1.95 -2.65
N THR A 651 9.35 -2.70 -1.58
CA THR A 651 9.15 -4.16 -1.60
C THR A 651 7.68 -4.52 -1.44
N ASP A 652 6.99 -3.94 -0.45
CA ASP A 652 5.60 -4.32 -0.14
C ASP A 652 4.59 -3.82 -1.17
N CYS A 653 4.91 -2.72 -1.87
CA CYS A 653 4.04 -2.15 -2.88
C CYS A 653 4.18 -2.95 -4.19
N PRO A 654 3.06 -3.38 -4.80
CA PRO A 654 3.08 -4.15 -6.05
C PRO A 654 3.77 -3.44 -7.23
N VAL A 655 3.91 -2.11 -7.16
CA VAL A 655 4.50 -1.24 -8.19
C VAL A 655 5.85 -0.63 -7.79
N ASN A 656 6.44 -1.10 -6.68
CA ASN A 656 7.80 -0.79 -6.23
C ASN A 656 8.09 0.72 -6.02
N VAL A 657 7.14 1.46 -5.44
CA VAL A 657 7.32 2.89 -5.12
C VAL A 657 8.43 3.09 -4.08
N ASP A 658 9.46 3.88 -4.40
CA ASP A 658 10.53 4.24 -3.44
C ASP A 658 10.28 5.62 -2.82
N MET A 659 9.28 5.70 -1.94
CA MET A 659 8.89 6.95 -1.28
C MET A 659 10.01 7.56 -0.42
N ALA A 660 11.00 6.76 0.01
CA ALA A 660 12.17 7.26 0.74
C ALA A 660 13.06 8.10 -0.18
N THR A 661 13.33 7.62 -1.40
CA THR A 661 14.05 8.38 -2.42
C THR A 661 13.26 9.63 -2.82
N TYR A 662 11.94 9.51 -2.99
CA TYR A 662 11.10 10.66 -3.39
C TYR A 662 11.10 11.75 -2.31
N LYS A 663 11.02 11.36 -1.03
CA LYS A 663 11.17 12.28 0.10
C LYS A 663 12.53 12.97 0.07
N ALA A 664 13.61 12.22 -0.09
CA ALA A 664 14.96 12.78 -0.06
C ALA A 664 15.21 13.78 -1.20
N GLU A 665 14.73 13.47 -2.40
CA GLU A 665 14.77 14.36 -3.57
C GLU A 665 13.92 15.62 -3.33
N PHE A 666 12.66 15.47 -2.89
CA PHE A 666 11.80 16.61 -2.57
C PHE A 666 12.44 17.52 -1.51
N LEU A 667 12.93 16.98 -0.39
CA LEU A 667 13.56 17.76 0.69
C LEU A 667 14.86 18.44 0.25
N HIS A 668 15.55 17.92 -0.77
CA HIS A 668 16.71 18.55 -1.35
C HIS A 668 16.35 19.90 -1.96
N HIS A 669 15.39 19.87 -2.87
CA HIS A 669 14.94 21.05 -3.59
C HIS A 669 14.09 21.97 -2.74
N HIS A 670 13.20 21.42 -1.91
CA HIS A 670 12.39 22.19 -0.99
C HIS A 670 13.32 23.10 -0.18
N TYR A 671 14.28 22.56 0.54
CA TYR A 671 15.13 23.39 1.40
C TYR A 671 16.34 24.03 0.70
N ALA A 672 16.39 24.06 -0.63
CA ALA A 672 17.42 24.79 -1.36
C ALA A 672 17.28 26.30 -1.08
N GLY A 673 18.32 26.90 -0.48
CA GLY A 673 18.32 28.32 -0.09
C GLY A 673 17.38 28.67 1.07
N ARG A 674 16.79 27.68 1.77
CA ARG A 674 15.87 27.87 2.90
C ARG A 674 16.42 27.27 4.19
N LEU A 675 15.90 27.73 5.33
CA LEU A 675 16.19 27.14 6.63
C LEU A 675 15.52 25.78 6.76
N ARG A 676 16.26 24.79 7.24
CA ARG A 676 15.74 23.44 7.54
C ARG A 676 15.24 23.34 8.99
N PRO A 677 14.38 22.37 9.32
CA PRO A 677 14.11 21.98 10.69
C PRO A 677 15.41 21.75 11.47
N LEU A 678 15.41 22.10 12.77
CA LEU A 678 16.61 21.94 13.61
C LEU A 678 17.07 20.48 13.68
N ALA A 679 16.13 19.54 13.64
CA ALA A 679 16.40 18.09 13.58
C ALA A 679 17.22 17.70 12.34
N HIS A 680 17.05 18.37 11.20
CA HIS A 680 17.84 18.08 10.00
C HIS A 680 19.32 18.48 10.17
N TYR A 681 19.60 19.49 10.99
CA TYR A 681 20.97 19.87 11.32
C TYR A 681 21.54 18.93 12.38
N SER A 682 20.82 18.68 13.47
CA SER A 682 21.31 17.84 14.56
C SER A 682 21.46 16.37 14.16
N MET A 683 20.48 15.80 13.44
CA MET A 683 20.53 14.40 13.03
C MET A 683 21.26 14.23 11.71
N GLY A 684 21.05 15.13 10.75
CA GLY A 684 21.74 15.07 9.46
C GLY A 684 23.26 15.14 9.60
N TRP A 685 23.76 16.01 10.48
CA TRP A 685 25.18 16.17 10.78
C TRP A 685 25.66 15.35 11.99
N LEU A 686 24.85 14.40 12.47
CA LEU A 686 25.20 13.51 13.57
C LEU A 686 26.57 12.84 13.38
N PRO A 687 26.95 12.32 12.19
CA PRO A 687 28.28 11.72 12.03
C PRO A 687 29.43 12.68 12.29
N ALA A 688 29.30 13.96 11.87
CA ALA A 688 30.32 14.97 12.13
C ALA A 688 30.37 15.36 13.61
N MET A 689 29.20 15.51 14.25
CA MET A 689 29.12 15.83 15.68
C MET A 689 29.59 14.67 16.56
N ALA A 690 29.30 13.42 16.20
CA ALA A 690 29.76 12.24 16.92
C ALA A 690 31.29 12.13 16.92
N ARG A 691 31.93 12.44 15.79
CA ARG A 691 33.40 12.55 15.70
C ARG A 691 33.97 13.64 16.61
N ALA A 692 33.31 14.79 16.71
CA ALA A 692 33.73 15.84 17.63
C ALA A 692 33.50 15.45 19.11
N ALA A 693 32.35 14.85 19.41
CA ALA A 693 31.99 14.41 20.76
C ALA A 693 32.92 13.31 21.29
N ALA A 694 33.45 12.46 20.40
CA ALA A 694 34.42 11.42 20.73
C ALA A 694 35.76 11.95 21.27
N LEU A 695 36.05 13.26 21.18
CA LEU A 695 37.23 13.86 21.83
C LEU A 695 37.10 13.94 23.35
N ALA A 696 35.87 13.98 23.88
CA ALA A 696 35.61 14.06 25.32
C ALA A 696 34.25 13.41 25.69
N PRO A 697 34.04 12.11 25.40
CA PRO A 697 32.73 11.46 25.49
C PRO A 697 32.16 11.48 26.91
N ARG A 698 33.00 11.28 27.94
CA ARG A 698 32.59 11.37 29.36
C ARG A 698 32.00 12.74 29.72
N THR A 699 32.63 13.81 29.25
CA THR A 699 32.16 15.18 29.50
C THR A 699 30.86 15.45 28.76
N VAL A 700 30.76 15.03 27.50
CA VAL A 700 29.53 15.19 26.70
C VAL A 700 28.37 14.44 27.35
N ASN A 701 28.55 13.15 27.65
CA ASN A 701 27.54 12.31 28.31
C ASN A 701 27.13 12.86 29.68
N ALA A 702 28.09 13.36 30.47
CA ALA A 702 27.82 13.99 31.76
C ALA A 702 26.93 15.23 31.61
N LEU A 703 27.22 16.10 30.65
CA LEU A 703 26.45 17.32 30.38
C LEU A 703 25.05 16.98 29.85
N THR A 704 24.93 16.02 28.94
CA THR A 704 23.65 15.59 28.36
C THR A 704 22.80 14.77 29.32
N SER A 705 23.35 14.29 30.44
CA SER A 705 22.61 13.62 31.50
C SER A 705 22.02 14.58 32.56
N VAL A 706 22.41 15.86 32.54
CA VAL A 706 21.82 16.88 33.43
C VAL A 706 20.48 17.33 32.87
N PRO A 707 19.33 17.17 33.57
CA PRO A 707 18.00 17.39 32.99
C PRO A 707 17.79 18.76 32.32
N SER A 708 18.30 19.84 32.92
CA SER A 708 18.17 21.20 32.36
C SER A 708 19.00 21.41 31.09
N LEU A 709 20.23 20.87 31.06
CA LEU A 709 21.11 20.93 29.88
C LEU A 709 20.63 19.99 28.79
N ALA A 710 20.16 18.79 29.14
CA ALA A 710 19.53 17.85 28.23
C ALA A 710 18.31 18.48 27.54
N ARG A 711 17.42 19.13 28.31
CA ARG A 711 16.26 19.84 27.77
C ARG A 711 16.66 20.95 26.81
N LEU A 712 17.70 21.73 27.14
CA LEU A 712 18.23 22.77 26.26
C LEU A 712 18.79 22.16 24.97
N ALA A 713 19.61 21.11 25.08
CA ALA A 713 20.20 20.42 23.93
C ALA A 713 19.11 19.81 23.02
N LYS A 714 18.10 19.14 23.59
CA LYS A 714 16.95 18.61 22.84
C LYS A 714 16.20 19.73 22.11
N THR A 715 15.93 20.85 22.79
CA THR A 715 15.24 22.01 22.20
C THR A 715 16.02 22.62 21.04
N LEU A 716 17.32 22.87 21.22
CA LEU A 716 18.20 23.41 20.17
C LEU A 716 18.43 22.43 19.02
N GLY A 717 18.38 21.14 19.30
CA GLY A 717 18.50 20.07 18.32
C GLY A 717 17.20 19.73 17.59
N GLY A 718 16.06 20.32 17.95
CA GLY A 718 14.76 19.93 17.39
C GLY A 718 14.32 18.52 17.77
N ILE A 719 14.79 18.01 18.92
CA ILE A 719 14.54 16.65 19.40
C ILE A 719 13.29 16.64 20.29
N ALA A 720 12.46 15.62 20.13
CA ALA A 720 11.29 15.37 20.98
C ALA A 720 11.70 15.31 22.47
N PRO A 721 11.03 16.07 23.36
CA PRO A 721 11.43 16.15 24.77
C PRO A 721 11.39 14.80 25.50
N GLU A 722 10.51 13.89 25.06
CA GLU A 722 10.31 12.53 25.57
C GLU A 722 11.49 11.59 25.24
N ARG A 723 12.31 11.92 24.24
CA ARG A 723 13.41 11.07 23.77
C ARG A 723 14.69 11.30 24.53
N ASP A 724 15.34 10.23 24.98
CA ASP A 724 16.66 10.34 25.59
C ASP A 724 17.75 10.49 24.53
N LEU A 725 18.76 11.30 24.86
CA LEU A 725 19.91 11.50 23.98
C LEU A 725 20.81 10.26 24.06
N PRO A 726 21.17 9.64 22.92
CA PRO A 726 22.08 8.51 22.93
C PRO A 726 23.43 8.88 23.54
N LEU A 727 24.01 7.93 24.29
CA LEU A 727 25.29 8.11 24.95
C LEU A 727 26.45 7.73 24.02
N PHE A 728 27.48 8.56 23.96
CA PHE A 728 28.70 8.27 23.21
C PHE A 728 29.56 7.25 23.96
N ALA A 729 30.15 6.31 23.23
CA ALA A 729 31.08 5.35 23.80
C ALA A 729 32.38 6.05 24.27
N GLU A 730 32.97 5.54 25.35
CA GLU A 730 34.24 6.06 25.87
C GLU A 730 35.43 5.74 24.95
N GLN A 731 35.37 4.60 24.28
CA GLN A 731 36.34 4.16 23.28
C GLN A 731 35.58 3.78 22.03
N ARG A 732 35.96 4.36 20.88
CA ARG A 732 35.34 4.03 19.60
C ARG A 732 35.79 2.66 19.10
N PHE A 733 35.00 2.05 18.23
CA PHE A 733 35.36 0.77 17.60
C PHE A 733 36.68 0.88 16.82
N THR A 734 36.84 1.94 16.03
CA THR A 734 38.07 2.19 15.24
C THR A 734 39.28 2.53 16.10
N ASP A 735 39.09 3.13 17.29
CA ASP A 735 40.18 3.35 18.25
C ASP A 735 40.64 2.03 18.87
N TRP A 736 39.66 1.23 19.34
CA TRP A 736 39.92 -0.12 19.86
C TRP A 736 40.64 -1.00 18.84
N TRP A 737 40.22 -0.97 17.57
CA TRP A 737 40.85 -1.76 16.51
C TRP A 737 42.32 -1.39 16.29
N ARG A 738 42.64 -0.09 16.32
CA ARG A 738 44.02 0.40 16.19
C ARG A 738 44.88 0.00 17.38
N GLU A 739 44.35 0.11 18.60
CA GLU A 739 45.04 -0.29 19.82
C GLU A 739 45.26 -1.81 19.90
N ARG A 740 44.33 -2.60 19.34
CA ARG A 740 44.41 -4.08 19.31
C ARG A 740 45.61 -4.60 18.53
N GLY A 741 46.14 -3.82 17.58
CA GLY A 741 47.33 -4.17 16.80
C GLY A 741 47.07 -4.99 15.53
N GLY A 742 45.84 -4.99 15.01
CA GLY A 742 45.49 -5.60 13.71
C GLY A 742 44.73 -6.94 13.80
N PRO A 743 44.57 -7.66 12.66
CA PRO A 743 43.82 -8.91 12.58
C PRO A 743 44.53 -10.07 13.27
N ARG A 744 43.74 -10.97 13.85
CA ARG A 744 44.22 -12.23 14.47
C ARG A 744 43.74 -13.50 13.77
N GLY A 745 42.76 -13.40 12.86
CA GLY A 745 42.33 -14.52 12.02
C GLY A 745 43.45 -15.02 11.10
N ASP A 746 43.53 -16.33 10.89
CA ASP A 746 44.53 -16.97 10.02
C ASP A 746 44.37 -16.57 8.53
N GLY A 747 43.15 -16.17 8.15
CA GLY A 747 42.82 -15.65 6.83
C GLY A 747 42.67 -16.72 5.76
N HIS A 748 42.45 -17.99 6.13
CA HIS A 748 42.28 -19.06 5.14
C HIS A 748 41.04 -18.86 4.25
N ARG A 749 40.07 -18.05 4.69
CA ARG A 749 38.90 -17.61 3.88
C ARG A 749 39.08 -16.27 3.19
N GLY A 750 40.29 -15.72 3.21
CA GLY A 750 40.59 -14.42 2.61
C GLY A 750 40.28 -13.23 3.52
N GLU A 751 40.30 -12.05 2.91
CA GLU A 751 40.12 -10.77 3.60
C GLU A 751 38.67 -10.29 3.55
N VAL A 752 38.26 -9.58 4.61
CA VAL A 752 36.95 -8.93 4.70
C VAL A 752 37.09 -7.55 5.33
N VAL A 753 36.38 -6.55 4.81
CA VAL A 753 36.31 -5.21 5.41
C VAL A 753 35.11 -5.15 6.34
N VAL A 754 35.32 -4.97 7.64
CA VAL A 754 34.25 -4.61 8.58
C VAL A 754 34.05 -3.11 8.52
N TRP A 755 32.87 -2.71 8.05
CA TRP A 755 32.51 -1.30 7.86
C TRP A 755 32.17 -0.62 9.21
N PRO A 756 32.92 0.41 9.63
CA PRO A 756 32.70 1.11 10.89
C PRO A 756 31.63 2.19 10.70
N ASP A 757 30.36 1.79 10.63
CA ASP A 757 29.27 2.75 10.55
C ASP A 757 29.25 3.69 11.78
N THR A 758 28.61 4.85 11.62
CA THR A 758 28.61 5.90 12.66
C THR A 758 28.03 5.41 13.99
N PHE A 759 27.03 4.54 13.97
CA PHE A 759 26.34 4.08 15.17
C PHE A 759 27.16 3.05 15.93
N THR A 760 27.71 2.09 15.20
CA THR A 760 28.65 1.11 15.76
C THR A 760 29.93 1.78 16.26
N ASP A 761 30.53 2.71 15.50
CA ASP A 761 31.81 3.32 15.89
C ASP A 761 31.69 4.21 17.13
N HIS A 762 30.64 5.03 17.21
CA HIS A 762 30.54 6.08 18.22
C HIS A 762 29.60 5.79 19.39
N PHE A 763 28.64 4.87 19.25
CA PHE A 763 27.63 4.60 20.27
C PHE A 763 27.75 3.18 20.81
N HIS A 764 27.66 2.15 19.95
CA HIS A 764 27.63 0.74 20.36
C HIS A 764 28.83 -0.06 19.80
N PRO A 765 30.09 0.27 20.18
CA PRO A 765 31.29 -0.37 19.63
C PRO A 765 31.43 -1.85 19.98
N ALA A 766 30.73 -2.33 21.01
CA ALA A 766 30.70 -3.74 21.37
C ALA A 766 30.21 -4.64 20.22
N VAL A 767 29.27 -4.13 19.40
CA VAL A 767 28.76 -4.83 18.20
C VAL A 767 29.89 -5.04 17.19
N GLY A 768 30.68 -4.00 16.90
CA GLY A 768 31.84 -4.10 16.01
C GLY A 768 32.90 -5.06 16.54
N ARG A 769 33.19 -5.01 17.85
CA ARG A 769 34.14 -5.94 18.50
C ARG A 769 33.69 -7.39 18.38
N ALA A 770 32.40 -7.63 18.61
CA ALA A 770 31.79 -8.95 18.49
C ALA A 770 31.83 -9.46 17.04
N ALA A 771 31.54 -8.62 16.06
CA ALA A 771 31.61 -8.99 14.64
C ALA A 771 33.04 -9.38 14.21
N VAL A 772 34.06 -8.63 14.66
CA VAL A 772 35.47 -8.98 14.42
C VAL A 772 35.80 -10.36 14.98
N GLU A 773 35.39 -10.64 16.21
CA GLU A 773 35.64 -11.93 16.86
C GLU A 773 34.97 -13.10 16.13
N VAL A 774 33.72 -12.92 15.72
CA VAL A 774 32.96 -13.92 14.96
C VAL A 774 33.62 -14.18 13.60
N LEU A 775 33.99 -13.14 12.86
CA LEU A 775 34.61 -13.28 11.54
C LEU A 775 36.00 -13.92 11.62
N GLU A 776 36.81 -13.56 12.61
CA GLU A 776 38.12 -14.19 12.83
C GLU A 776 37.98 -15.65 13.27
N ALA A 777 37.01 -15.97 14.12
CA ALA A 777 36.69 -17.35 14.50
C ALA A 777 36.18 -18.18 13.31
N ALA A 778 35.52 -17.54 12.35
CA ALA A 778 35.11 -18.16 11.09
C ALA A 778 36.26 -18.31 10.07
N GLY A 779 37.46 -17.78 10.34
CA GLY A 779 38.64 -17.95 9.47
C GLY A 779 38.94 -16.80 8.51
N PHE A 780 38.25 -15.67 8.65
CA PHE A 780 38.51 -14.48 7.84
C PHE A 780 39.63 -13.62 8.44
N ARG A 781 40.38 -12.94 7.57
CA ARG A 781 41.28 -11.87 7.97
C ARG A 781 40.55 -10.53 7.89
N VAL A 782 40.22 -9.97 9.06
CA VAL A 782 39.46 -8.72 9.15
C VAL A 782 40.33 -7.49 8.86
N LYS A 783 39.78 -6.57 8.07
CA LYS A 783 40.26 -5.20 7.86
C LYS A 783 39.20 -4.21 8.35
N VAL A 784 39.65 -3.07 8.87
CA VAL A 784 38.80 -1.92 9.16
C VAL A 784 39.45 -0.72 8.46
N PRO A 785 38.70 0.15 7.78
CA PRO A 785 39.25 1.34 7.11
C PRO A 785 40.10 2.18 8.07
N ASP A 786 41.24 2.65 7.57
CA ASP A 786 42.21 3.48 8.30
C ASP A 786 41.85 4.97 8.27
N ALA A 787 40.91 5.36 7.40
CA ALA A 787 40.37 6.70 7.26
C ALA A 787 38.91 6.81 7.75
N ALA A 788 38.49 8.04 7.99
CA ALA A 788 37.19 8.34 8.57
C ALA A 788 36.07 8.33 7.52
N VAL A 789 35.38 7.20 7.40
CA VAL A 789 34.36 6.93 6.39
C VAL A 789 32.92 7.07 6.91
N CYS A 790 31.93 7.20 6.02
CA CYS A 790 30.49 7.24 6.38
C CYS A 790 29.60 6.85 5.19
N CYS A 791 28.43 6.27 5.48
CA CYS A 791 27.49 5.79 4.48
C CYS A 791 26.64 6.92 3.87
N GLY A 792 26.58 8.10 4.49
CA GLY A 792 25.80 9.24 3.99
C GLY A 792 24.32 9.28 4.40
N LEU A 793 23.80 8.20 5.00
CA LEU A 793 22.39 8.01 5.35
C LEU A 793 21.72 9.22 6.02
N THR A 794 22.35 9.81 7.05
CA THR A 794 21.74 10.92 7.81
C THR A 794 21.52 12.17 6.95
N TRP A 795 22.40 12.40 5.97
CA TRP A 795 22.21 13.47 5.00
C TRP A 795 21.17 13.10 3.95
N ILE A 796 21.06 11.84 3.54
CA ILE A 796 20.03 11.38 2.60
C ILE A 796 18.63 11.55 3.21
N SER A 797 18.40 11.04 4.42
CA SER A 797 17.08 11.09 5.07
C SER A 797 16.57 12.52 5.33
N THR A 798 17.48 13.50 5.37
CA THR A 798 17.18 14.92 5.59
C THR A 798 17.27 15.78 4.31
N GLY A 799 17.41 15.15 3.14
CA GLY A 799 17.46 15.80 1.83
C GLY A 799 18.75 16.58 1.52
N GLN A 800 19.83 16.36 2.26
CA GLN A 800 21.12 17.04 2.09
C GLN A 800 22.00 16.32 1.05
N LEU A 801 21.43 16.01 -0.12
CA LEU A 801 22.02 15.12 -1.14
C LEU A 801 23.38 15.58 -1.69
N GLY A 802 23.62 16.89 -1.77
CA GLY A 802 24.93 17.42 -2.16
C GLY A 802 26.06 17.13 -1.16
N VAL A 803 25.74 16.95 0.13
CA VAL A 803 26.69 16.49 1.14
C VAL A 803 26.83 14.97 1.06
N ALA A 804 25.71 14.25 0.94
CA ALA A 804 25.69 12.79 0.82
C ALA A 804 26.59 12.31 -0.34
N ARG A 805 26.49 12.90 -1.54
CA ARG A 805 27.37 12.57 -2.69
C ARG A 805 28.85 12.72 -2.38
N ARG A 806 29.25 13.80 -1.67
CA ARG A 806 30.65 14.03 -1.30
C ARG A 806 31.15 13.01 -0.28
N VAL A 807 30.31 12.67 0.69
CA VAL A 807 30.62 11.67 1.71
C VAL A 807 30.75 10.28 1.09
N LEU A 808 29.81 9.89 0.23
CA LEU A 808 29.86 8.63 -0.51
C LEU A 808 31.07 8.56 -1.44
N GLY A 809 31.39 9.64 -2.15
CA GLY A 809 32.60 9.71 -2.99
C GLY A 809 33.88 9.51 -2.19
N HIS A 810 33.99 10.14 -1.01
CA HIS A 810 35.14 9.92 -0.11
C HIS A 810 35.22 8.47 0.37
N THR A 811 34.08 7.86 0.74
CA THR A 811 34.03 6.45 1.14
C THR A 811 34.48 5.53 0.01
N LEU A 812 34.05 5.79 -1.23
CA LEU A 812 34.51 5.05 -2.40
C LEU A 812 36.02 5.24 -2.61
N ASP A 813 36.55 6.45 -2.48
CA ASP A 813 38.00 6.70 -2.60
C ASP A 813 38.82 5.88 -1.60
N VAL A 814 38.35 5.76 -0.35
CA VAL A 814 39.00 4.98 0.71
C VAL A 814 38.92 3.48 0.44
N LEU A 815 37.75 2.97 0.03
CA LEU A 815 37.52 1.54 -0.20
C LEU A 815 37.96 1.06 -1.59
N ARG A 816 38.34 1.96 -2.49
CA ARG A 816 38.55 1.67 -3.92
C ARG A 816 39.49 0.50 -4.17
N GLU A 817 40.61 0.42 -3.45
CA GLU A 817 41.55 -0.68 -3.62
C GLU A 817 40.94 -2.02 -3.17
N ASP A 818 40.24 -2.05 -2.04
CA ASP A 818 39.58 -3.25 -1.52
C ASP A 818 38.47 -3.73 -2.47
N LEU A 819 37.64 -2.81 -2.95
CA LEU A 819 36.57 -3.06 -3.92
C LEU A 819 37.11 -3.61 -5.23
N ARG A 820 38.27 -3.12 -5.68
CA ARG A 820 38.92 -3.60 -6.90
C ARG A 820 39.52 -4.98 -6.77
N ARG A 821 39.92 -5.38 -5.56
CA ARG A 821 40.34 -6.75 -5.26
C ARG A 821 39.17 -7.71 -5.05
N GLY A 822 37.93 -7.22 -5.06
CA GLY A 822 36.73 -8.04 -4.79
C GLY A 822 36.56 -8.39 -3.31
N THR A 823 37.10 -7.55 -2.41
CA THR A 823 37.06 -7.77 -0.95
C THR A 823 35.64 -7.47 -0.43
N PRO A 824 34.94 -8.43 0.20
CA PRO A 824 33.61 -8.17 0.74
C PRO A 824 33.61 -7.09 1.83
N VAL A 825 32.53 -6.30 1.87
CA VAL A 825 32.32 -5.24 2.87
C VAL A 825 31.15 -5.65 3.78
N VAL A 826 31.42 -5.88 5.07
CA VAL A 826 30.42 -6.28 6.05
C VAL A 826 29.86 -5.07 6.77
N GLY A 827 28.58 -4.79 6.56
CA GLY A 827 27.84 -3.76 7.29
C GLY A 827 27.08 -4.35 8.49
N LEU A 828 27.16 -3.65 9.63
CA LEU A 828 26.50 -4.06 10.88
C LEU A 828 25.23 -3.26 11.16
N GLU A 829 25.18 -1.99 10.77
CA GLU A 829 23.96 -1.19 10.79
C GLU A 829 23.18 -1.36 9.47
N PRO A 830 22.00 -2.01 9.47
CA PRO A 830 21.32 -2.32 8.23
C PRO A 830 20.87 -1.09 7.43
N SER A 831 20.58 0.03 8.10
CA SER A 831 20.25 1.28 7.38
C SER A 831 21.43 1.85 6.58
N CYS A 832 22.66 1.75 7.09
CA CYS A 832 23.86 2.13 6.34
C CYS A 832 24.17 1.14 5.23
N THR A 833 24.02 -0.16 5.48
CA THR A 833 24.23 -1.22 4.47
C THR A 833 23.28 -1.05 3.29
N ALA A 834 22.02 -0.68 3.55
CA ALA A 834 21.04 -0.40 2.50
C ALA A 834 21.40 0.79 1.60
N VAL A 835 22.09 1.82 2.12
CA VAL A 835 22.56 2.93 1.28
C VAL A 835 23.57 2.43 0.24
N PHE A 836 24.50 1.57 0.63
CA PHE A 836 25.46 0.98 -0.31
C PHE A 836 24.80 0.07 -1.33
N ARG A 837 23.76 -0.68 -0.93
CA ARG A 837 23.05 -1.58 -1.82
C ARG A 837 22.01 -0.92 -2.73
N SER A 838 21.51 0.26 -2.36
CA SER A 838 20.46 0.97 -3.10
C SER A 838 20.89 2.41 -3.45
N ASP A 839 20.80 3.35 -2.51
CA ASP A 839 20.83 4.80 -2.81
C ASP A 839 22.15 5.28 -3.44
N ALA A 840 23.29 4.67 -3.09
CA ALA A 840 24.60 5.09 -3.57
C ALA A 840 24.72 4.99 -5.10
N ALA A 841 24.19 3.91 -5.70
CA ALA A 841 24.24 3.70 -7.14
C ALA A 841 23.42 4.75 -7.90
N GLU A 842 22.29 5.19 -7.34
CA GLU A 842 21.45 6.23 -7.94
C GLU A 842 22.02 7.66 -7.74
N LEU A 843 22.82 7.88 -6.69
CA LEU A 843 23.46 9.18 -6.42
C LEU A 843 24.80 9.37 -7.16
N LEU A 844 25.49 8.26 -7.46
CA LEU A 844 26.80 8.24 -8.12
C LEU A 844 26.80 7.30 -9.35
N PRO A 845 25.84 7.42 -10.28
CA PRO A 845 25.62 6.44 -11.36
C PRO A 845 26.75 6.35 -12.40
N LYS A 846 27.78 7.21 -12.28
CA LYS A 846 28.90 7.30 -13.23
C LYS A 846 30.20 6.68 -12.70
N ASP A 847 30.24 6.24 -11.44
CA ASP A 847 31.43 5.62 -10.85
C ASP A 847 31.26 4.10 -10.80
N PRO A 848 32.00 3.31 -11.59
CA PRO A 848 31.84 1.84 -11.61
C PRO A 848 32.25 1.18 -10.29
N ASP A 849 33.02 1.85 -9.42
CA ASP A 849 33.34 1.31 -8.10
C ASP A 849 32.09 1.35 -7.17
N VAL A 850 31.03 2.11 -7.50
CA VAL A 850 29.75 2.08 -6.76
C VAL A 850 29.00 0.78 -6.95
N ASP A 851 29.01 0.23 -8.17
CA ASP A 851 28.38 -1.07 -8.47
C ASP A 851 29.12 -2.19 -7.74
N ARG A 852 30.44 -2.11 -7.69
CA ARG A 852 31.28 -3.03 -6.89
C ARG A 852 30.94 -2.94 -5.41
N LEU A 853 30.80 -1.73 -4.87
CA LEU A 853 30.39 -1.53 -3.48
C LEU A 853 29.02 -2.17 -3.21
N ARG A 854 28.04 -1.94 -4.09
CA ARG A 854 26.70 -2.56 -4.00
C ARG A 854 26.79 -4.08 -3.99
N GLU A 855 27.50 -4.66 -4.95
CA GLU A 855 27.62 -6.11 -5.15
C GLU A 855 28.46 -6.80 -4.07
N GLN A 856 29.41 -6.11 -3.44
CA GLN A 856 30.32 -6.68 -2.44
C GLN A 856 29.89 -6.40 -1.00
N THR A 857 28.90 -5.53 -0.78
CA THR A 857 28.37 -5.25 0.55
C THR A 857 27.47 -6.40 1.02
N ARG A 858 27.68 -6.89 2.24
CA ARG A 858 26.94 -8.00 2.88
C ARG A 858 26.56 -7.63 4.32
N THR A 859 25.47 -8.18 4.84
CA THR A 859 25.28 -8.28 6.29
C THR A 859 26.27 -9.28 6.87
N LEU A 860 26.41 -9.31 8.20
CA LEU A 860 27.26 -10.32 8.86
C LEU A 860 26.77 -11.74 8.52
N ALA A 861 25.46 -11.98 8.57
CA ALA A 861 24.89 -13.29 8.33
C ALA A 861 25.04 -13.73 6.86
N GLU A 862 24.76 -12.85 5.90
CA GLU A 862 24.94 -13.15 4.47
C GLU A 862 26.38 -13.59 4.17
N LEU A 863 27.39 -12.89 4.71
CA LEU A 863 28.77 -13.30 4.49
C LEU A 863 29.07 -14.69 5.08
N LEU A 864 28.59 -14.96 6.30
CA LEU A 864 28.82 -16.24 6.98
C LEU A 864 28.17 -17.39 6.21
N VAL A 865 26.93 -17.21 5.72
CA VAL A 865 26.24 -18.22 4.91
C VAL A 865 26.93 -18.41 3.55
N GLU A 866 27.28 -17.32 2.86
CA GLU A 866 27.82 -17.40 1.49
C GLU A 866 29.28 -17.87 1.42
N ARG A 867 30.10 -17.55 2.42
CA ARG A 867 31.56 -17.74 2.38
C ARG A 867 32.14 -18.55 3.53
N ALA A 868 31.31 -18.96 4.48
CA ALA A 868 31.67 -19.84 5.58
C ALA A 868 30.58 -20.89 5.82
N ASP A 869 30.12 -21.53 4.74
CA ASP A 869 29.05 -22.52 4.74
C ASP A 869 29.37 -23.75 5.61
N ASP A 870 30.64 -24.15 5.68
CA ASP A 870 31.16 -25.22 6.55
C ASP A 870 31.48 -24.76 7.99
N TRP A 871 31.44 -23.46 8.28
CA TRP A 871 31.59 -22.97 9.65
C TRP A 871 30.27 -23.11 10.43
N GLN A 872 30.36 -23.74 11.59
CA GLN A 872 29.23 -23.89 12.49
C GLN A 872 29.34 -22.90 13.64
N PRO A 873 28.39 -21.98 13.81
CA PRO A 873 28.37 -21.12 14.98
C PRO A 873 28.22 -21.99 16.25
N PRO A 874 28.89 -21.63 17.36
CA PRO A 874 28.65 -22.28 18.64
C PRO A 874 27.19 -22.19 19.05
N LYS A 875 26.73 -23.20 19.79
CA LYS A 875 25.35 -23.24 20.28
C LYS A 875 25.11 -22.16 21.34
N ALA A 876 24.19 -21.25 21.05
CA ALA A 876 23.66 -20.28 21.99
C ALA A 876 22.48 -20.87 22.80
N ASP A 877 21.76 -21.84 22.22
CA ASP A 877 20.64 -22.59 22.82
C ASP A 877 19.66 -21.69 23.60
N ALA A 878 19.12 -20.68 22.92
CA ALA A 878 18.27 -19.65 23.50
C ALA A 878 16.99 -19.44 22.68
N ARG A 879 15.94 -18.94 23.31
CA ARG A 879 14.76 -18.42 22.60
C ARG A 879 14.96 -16.93 22.31
N ALA A 880 14.53 -16.44 21.16
CA ALA A 880 14.65 -15.04 20.79
C ALA A 880 13.37 -14.49 20.15
N VAL A 881 12.99 -13.27 20.52
CA VAL A 881 12.08 -12.42 19.74
C VAL A 881 12.92 -11.52 18.85
N VAL A 882 12.66 -11.52 17.55
CA VAL A 882 13.53 -10.88 16.56
C VAL A 882 12.79 -9.79 15.78
N GLN A 883 13.24 -8.54 15.94
CA GLN A 883 12.78 -7.42 15.13
C GLN A 883 13.65 -7.27 13.88
N ARG A 884 13.10 -7.61 12.72
CA ARG A 884 13.72 -7.33 11.42
C ARG A 884 13.85 -5.83 11.20
N HIS A 885 15.01 -5.36 10.74
CA HIS A 885 15.18 -3.94 10.44
C HIS A 885 14.47 -3.59 9.12
N CYS A 886 13.77 -2.44 9.06
CA CYS A 886 12.98 -2.08 7.87
C CYS A 886 13.79 -1.95 6.57
N HIS A 887 15.00 -1.40 6.65
CA HIS A 887 15.90 -1.31 5.49
C HIS A 887 16.50 -2.67 5.09
N GLN A 888 16.63 -3.59 6.05
CA GLN A 888 17.07 -4.95 5.78
C GLN A 888 15.99 -5.73 5.05
N TYR A 889 14.77 -5.67 5.56
CA TYR A 889 13.59 -6.19 4.88
C TYR A 889 13.46 -5.66 3.44
N ALA A 890 13.62 -4.34 3.24
CA ALA A 890 13.38 -3.72 1.95
C ALA A 890 14.49 -3.93 0.89
N VAL A 891 15.75 -4.14 1.31
CA VAL A 891 16.91 -4.10 0.39
C VAL A 891 17.75 -5.39 0.41
N MET A 892 17.71 -6.15 1.49
CA MET A 892 18.67 -7.26 1.73
C MET A 892 17.99 -8.61 1.93
N GLY A 893 16.80 -8.66 2.56
CA GLY A 893 16.17 -9.90 3.01
C GLY A 893 16.56 -10.26 4.45
N PHE A 894 16.06 -11.38 4.97
CA PHE A 894 16.33 -11.84 6.35
C PHE A 894 16.67 -13.34 6.44
N ASP A 895 16.80 -14.02 5.31
CA ASP A 895 16.91 -15.48 5.29
C ASP A 895 18.27 -15.96 5.83
N ALA A 896 19.35 -15.23 5.52
CA ALA A 896 20.67 -15.53 6.05
C ALA A 896 20.73 -15.38 7.58
N GLU A 897 20.09 -14.36 8.15
CA GLU A 897 19.99 -14.19 9.60
C GLU A 897 19.21 -15.33 10.26
N ARG A 898 18.09 -15.74 9.64
CA ARG A 898 17.30 -16.89 10.11
C ARG A 898 18.14 -18.16 10.12
N GLU A 899 18.83 -18.44 9.02
CA GLU A 899 19.68 -19.62 8.90
C GLU A 899 20.81 -19.65 9.93
N ILE A 900 21.49 -18.52 10.16
CA ILE A 900 22.56 -18.44 11.16
C ILE A 900 22.02 -18.61 12.58
N LEU A 901 20.84 -18.05 12.89
CA LEU A 901 20.17 -18.23 14.19
C LEU A 901 19.82 -19.72 14.41
N GLU A 902 19.26 -20.38 13.41
CA GLU A 902 18.94 -21.82 13.45
C GLU A 902 20.21 -22.67 13.65
N ARG A 903 21.28 -22.40 12.88
CA ARG A 903 22.58 -23.07 13.04
C ARG A 903 23.13 -22.89 14.46
N ALA A 904 22.97 -21.70 15.05
CA ALA A 904 23.37 -21.39 16.42
C ALA A 904 22.45 -21.99 17.50
N GLY A 905 21.38 -22.71 17.13
CA GLY A 905 20.42 -23.30 18.08
C GLY A 905 19.50 -22.27 18.73
N VAL A 906 19.26 -21.12 18.07
CA VAL A 906 18.34 -20.10 18.56
C VAL A 906 16.94 -20.36 18.01
N ASP A 907 15.98 -20.57 18.90
CA ASP A 907 14.55 -20.62 18.56
C ASP A 907 14.03 -19.18 18.37
N ALA A 908 14.03 -18.72 17.12
CA ALA A 908 13.79 -17.33 16.75
C ALA A 908 12.35 -17.09 16.27
N ASP A 909 11.58 -16.35 17.07
CA ASP A 909 10.31 -15.77 16.68
C ASP A 909 10.54 -14.45 15.93
N VAL A 910 10.53 -14.52 14.60
CA VAL A 910 10.79 -13.39 13.70
C VAL A 910 9.50 -12.61 13.48
N LEU A 911 9.42 -11.41 14.07
CA LEU A 911 8.20 -10.62 14.06
C LEU A 911 7.82 -10.13 12.65
N ASP A 912 6.53 -10.18 12.37
CA ASP A 912 5.87 -9.42 11.29
C ASP A 912 5.32 -8.08 11.79
N ALA A 913 6.01 -7.47 12.76
CA ALA A 913 5.60 -6.23 13.44
C ALA A 913 5.79 -4.95 12.59
N GLY A 914 6.24 -5.06 11.34
CA GLY A 914 6.55 -3.91 10.49
C GLY A 914 7.74 -3.08 10.99
N CYS A 915 7.55 -1.77 11.20
CA CYS A 915 8.62 -0.83 11.56
C CYS A 915 8.64 -0.52 13.07
N CYS A 916 9.83 -0.47 13.68
CA CYS A 916 10.00 -0.03 15.07
C CYS A 916 9.61 1.43 15.37
N GLY A 917 9.25 2.23 14.35
CA GLY A 917 8.83 3.63 14.53
C GLY A 917 9.96 4.66 14.66
N LEU A 918 11.23 4.28 14.75
CA LEU A 918 12.36 5.21 14.96
C LEU A 918 13.16 5.60 13.70
N ALA A 919 12.87 4.99 12.55
CA ALA A 919 13.74 5.03 11.36
C ALA A 919 14.33 6.41 11.02
N GLY A 920 15.67 6.46 10.87
CA GLY A 920 16.40 7.69 10.57
C GLY A 920 16.30 8.72 11.69
N ASN A 921 16.01 9.98 11.35
CA ASN A 921 15.75 11.04 12.32
C ASN A 921 14.29 11.05 12.84
N PHE A 922 13.39 10.26 12.24
CA PHE A 922 11.95 10.44 12.39
C PHE A 922 11.49 10.43 13.84
N GLY A 923 11.72 9.34 14.58
CA GLY A 923 11.18 9.21 15.93
C GLY A 923 11.88 10.10 16.97
N PHE A 924 13.01 10.73 16.62
CA PHE A 924 13.65 11.75 17.44
C PHE A 924 13.16 13.16 17.18
N GLU A 925 12.55 13.42 16.03
CA GLU A 925 12.13 14.75 15.65
C GLU A 925 10.91 15.22 16.44
N LYS A 926 10.94 16.49 16.85
CA LYS A 926 9.86 17.09 17.64
C LYS A 926 8.54 17.03 16.86
N GLY A 927 7.51 16.45 17.49
CA GLY A 927 6.18 16.27 16.89
C GLY A 927 5.91 14.85 16.37
N HIS A 928 6.94 13.99 16.30
CA HIS A 928 6.79 12.64 15.77
C HIS A 928 6.70 11.54 16.84
N TYR A 929 6.86 11.88 18.12
CA TYR A 929 6.96 10.89 19.20
C TYR A 929 5.73 9.97 19.27
N GLU A 930 4.52 10.52 19.22
CA GLU A 930 3.28 9.73 19.31
C GLU A 930 3.14 8.75 18.15
N VAL A 931 3.38 9.20 16.91
CA VAL A 931 3.36 8.34 15.71
C VAL A 931 4.45 7.28 15.80
N SER A 932 5.65 7.66 16.25
CA SER A 932 6.78 6.75 16.46
C SER A 932 6.44 5.63 17.44
N MET A 933 5.84 5.97 18.58
CA MET A 933 5.38 4.98 19.57
C MET A 933 4.25 4.12 19.02
N ALA A 934 3.24 4.71 18.35
CA ALA A 934 2.14 3.97 17.75
C ALA A 934 2.61 2.94 16.71
N CYS A 935 3.64 3.26 15.90
CA CYS A 935 4.26 2.29 15.00
C CYS A 935 4.87 1.09 15.75
N ALA A 936 5.57 1.34 16.87
CA ALA A 936 6.17 0.28 17.67
C ALA A 936 5.12 -0.56 18.43
N GLU A 937 4.02 0.08 18.85
CA GLU A 937 2.88 -0.57 19.51
C GLU A 937 2.06 -1.46 18.56
N ALA A 938 2.23 -1.32 17.25
CA ALA A 938 1.54 -2.18 16.27
C ALA A 938 2.00 -3.65 16.29
N GLY A 939 3.15 -3.97 16.91
CA GLY A 939 3.58 -5.35 17.07
C GLY A 939 4.84 -5.56 17.90
N LEU A 940 5.85 -4.68 17.77
CA LEU A 940 7.15 -4.85 18.44
C LEU A 940 7.05 -4.77 19.97
N LEU A 941 6.46 -3.69 20.49
CA LEU A 941 6.39 -3.48 21.94
C LEU A 941 5.48 -4.48 22.65
N PRO A 942 4.31 -4.87 22.10
CA PRO A 942 3.55 -6.00 22.63
C PRO A 942 4.37 -7.28 22.73
N ALA A 943 5.02 -7.72 21.66
CA ALA A 943 5.81 -8.96 21.65
C ALA A 943 6.97 -8.93 22.66
N VAL A 944 7.64 -7.78 22.83
CA VAL A 944 8.72 -7.64 23.83
C VAL A 944 8.18 -7.70 25.26
N ARG A 945 6.99 -7.15 25.53
CA ARG A 945 6.38 -7.18 26.87
C ARG A 945 5.81 -8.55 27.23
N GLU A 946 5.36 -9.31 26.25
CA GLU A 946 4.82 -10.66 26.43
C GLU A 946 5.91 -11.75 26.54
N ALA A 947 7.13 -11.47 26.06
CA ALA A 947 8.24 -12.42 26.11
C ALA A 947 8.78 -12.64 27.53
N ASP A 948 9.08 -13.89 27.88
CA ASP A 948 9.72 -14.27 29.15
C ASP A 948 11.06 -13.56 29.36
N ASP A 949 11.46 -13.32 30.62
CA ASP A 949 12.72 -12.61 30.95
C ASP A 949 13.98 -13.29 30.40
N SER A 950 13.94 -14.62 30.20
CA SER A 950 15.03 -15.40 29.61
C SER A 950 15.10 -15.34 28.08
N THR A 951 14.05 -14.83 27.41
CA THR A 951 14.01 -14.70 25.96
C THR A 951 14.86 -13.53 25.50
N LEU A 952 15.74 -13.76 24.54
CA LEU A 952 16.56 -12.69 23.95
C LEU A 952 15.68 -11.77 23.10
N VAL A 953 15.99 -10.47 23.09
CA VAL A 953 15.38 -9.53 22.14
C VAL A 953 16.46 -9.16 21.12
N LEU A 954 16.29 -9.54 19.87
CA LEU A 954 17.28 -9.30 18.81
C LEU A 954 16.83 -8.19 17.88
N ALA A 955 17.73 -7.24 17.64
CA ALA A 955 17.55 -6.17 16.67
C ALA A 955 18.91 -5.64 16.20
N ASP A 956 19.23 -5.83 14.92
CA ASP A 956 20.52 -5.42 14.36
C ASP A 956 20.61 -3.91 14.09
N GLY A 957 19.49 -3.22 13.89
CA GLY A 957 19.48 -1.77 13.74
C GLY A 957 19.55 -1.01 15.06
N PHE A 958 20.41 0.01 15.11
CA PHE A 958 20.54 0.94 16.23
C PHE A 958 19.20 1.61 16.59
N SER A 959 18.42 2.00 15.59
CA SER A 959 17.10 2.61 15.77
C SER A 959 16.12 1.67 16.47
N CYS A 960 16.04 0.41 16.02
CA CYS A 960 15.19 -0.62 16.62
C CYS A 960 15.58 -0.88 18.08
N ARG A 961 16.88 -1.00 18.36
CA ARG A 961 17.37 -1.18 19.72
C ARG A 961 17.01 -0.03 20.63
N THR A 962 17.27 1.19 20.16
CA THR A 962 16.95 2.42 20.89
C THR A 962 15.46 2.55 21.19
N GLN A 963 14.58 2.08 20.28
CA GLN A 963 13.14 2.11 20.52
C GLN A 963 12.77 1.25 21.72
N VAL A 964 13.25 0.00 21.74
CA VAL A 964 12.94 -0.95 22.82
C VAL A 964 13.48 -0.44 24.16
N GLU A 965 14.71 0.09 24.17
CA GLU A 965 15.36 0.64 25.37
C GLU A 965 14.61 1.87 25.93
N GLN A 966 14.14 2.77 25.06
CA GLN A 966 13.44 4.00 25.48
C GLN A 966 11.93 3.82 25.69
N ALA A 967 11.34 2.71 25.27
CA ALA A 967 9.90 2.44 25.43
C ALA A 967 9.50 1.99 26.84
N GLY A 968 10.45 1.92 27.79
CA GLY A 968 10.16 1.54 29.17
C GLY A 968 9.84 0.05 29.35
N THR A 969 10.26 -0.80 28.41
CA THR A 969 10.06 -2.26 28.48
C THR A 969 10.93 -2.94 29.55
N GLY A 970 12.00 -2.28 30.02
CA GLY A 970 13.01 -2.87 30.89
C GLY A 970 13.93 -3.88 30.18
N ARG A 971 13.73 -4.12 28.88
CA ARG A 971 14.50 -5.07 28.08
C ARG A 971 15.62 -4.36 27.34
N ALA A 972 16.75 -5.05 27.21
CA ALA A 972 17.94 -4.55 26.54
C ALA A 972 18.23 -5.43 25.30
N PRO A 973 17.95 -4.95 24.08
CA PRO A 973 18.07 -5.74 22.87
C PRO A 973 19.53 -5.92 22.45
N LEU A 974 19.81 -7.04 21.78
CA LEU A 974 21.12 -7.47 21.31
C LEU A 974 21.22 -7.43 19.78
N HIS A 975 22.44 -7.27 19.27
CA HIS A 975 22.77 -7.51 17.87
C HIS A 975 23.17 -8.98 17.65
N LEU A 976 22.92 -9.56 16.47
CA LEU A 976 23.29 -10.95 16.12
C LEU A 976 24.75 -11.26 16.45
N ALA A 977 25.68 -10.39 16.04
CA ALA A 977 27.10 -10.49 16.39
C ALA A 977 27.37 -10.65 17.90
N GLU A 978 26.66 -9.92 18.77
CA GLU A 978 26.84 -10.01 20.24
C GLU A 978 26.43 -11.40 20.75
N VAL A 979 25.36 -11.99 20.19
CA VAL A 979 24.91 -13.35 20.52
C VAL A 979 25.94 -14.38 20.12
N LEU A 980 26.41 -14.34 18.87
CA LEU A 980 27.39 -15.28 18.35
C LEU A 980 28.74 -15.18 19.08
N ALA A 981 29.20 -13.97 19.41
CA ALA A 981 30.42 -13.76 20.17
C ALA A 981 30.30 -14.25 21.63
N ALA A 982 29.15 -14.05 22.27
CA ALA A 982 28.89 -14.59 23.61
C ALA A 982 28.93 -16.13 23.59
N ALA A 983 28.32 -16.76 22.58
CA ALA A 983 28.36 -18.20 22.38
C ALA A 983 29.80 -18.72 22.15
N LEU A 984 30.63 -18.02 21.38
CA LEU A 984 32.06 -18.33 21.20
C LEU A 984 32.85 -18.32 22.52
N ARG A 985 32.45 -17.47 23.47
CA ARG A 985 33.08 -17.37 24.78
C ARG A 985 32.48 -18.33 25.82
N GLY A 986 31.41 -19.06 25.47
CA GLY A 986 30.64 -19.88 26.42
C GLY A 986 29.99 -19.05 27.53
N GLN A 987 29.48 -17.87 27.19
CA GLN A 987 28.88 -16.90 28.13
C GLN A 987 27.47 -16.52 27.69
N ASP A 988 26.64 -16.08 28.64
CA ASP A 988 25.34 -15.49 28.34
C ASP A 988 25.52 -14.19 27.55
N ALA A 989 24.71 -14.02 26.49
CA ALA A 989 24.70 -12.78 25.73
C ALA A 989 24.15 -11.63 26.59
N ARG A 990 24.97 -10.60 26.82
CA ARG A 990 24.57 -9.39 27.55
C ARG A 990 24.94 -8.15 26.73
N PRO A 991 24.02 -7.17 26.59
CA PRO A 991 24.32 -5.99 25.81
C PRO A 991 25.33 -5.12 26.57
N GLU A 992 26.42 -4.77 25.90
CA GLU A 992 27.37 -3.78 26.40
C GLU A 992 26.95 -2.40 25.88
N ARG A 993 26.44 -1.55 26.77
CA ARG A 993 26.00 -0.18 26.45
C ARG A 993 26.84 0.85 27.22
N PRO A 994 27.12 2.04 26.63
CA PRO A 994 27.71 3.13 27.39
C PRO A 994 26.82 3.50 28.58
N THR A 995 27.43 3.80 29.73
CA THR A 995 26.71 4.23 30.93
C THR A 995 27.00 5.69 31.25
N ALA A 996 25.98 6.43 31.66
CA ALA A 996 26.15 7.83 32.05
C ALA A 996 27.00 7.92 33.34
N PRO A 997 27.91 8.91 33.47
CA PRO A 997 28.68 9.10 34.69
C PRO A 997 27.76 9.41 35.90
N GLY A 998 28.01 8.76 37.03
CA GLY A 998 27.21 8.98 38.26
C GLY A 998 27.28 10.43 38.79
N PRO A 999 26.26 10.90 39.53
CA PRO A 999 26.08 12.31 39.89
C PRO A 999 27.20 12.93 40.73
N ARG A 1000 28.03 12.10 41.41
CA ARG A 1000 29.18 12.57 42.19
C ARG A 1000 30.35 13.06 41.32
N ALA A 1001 30.43 12.65 40.06
CA ALA A 1001 31.46 13.10 39.11
C ALA A 1001 31.18 14.49 38.50
N LEU A 1002 29.97 15.05 38.70
CA LEU A 1002 29.48 16.26 38.01
C LEU A 1002 29.93 17.59 38.65
N ARG A 1003 30.38 17.59 39.91
CA ARG A 1003 30.68 18.81 40.68
C ARG A 1003 31.80 19.69 40.10
N PRO A 1004 32.92 19.16 39.55
CA PRO A 1004 33.97 20.00 38.97
C PRO A 1004 33.65 20.47 37.55
N LEU A 1005 32.92 19.65 36.77
CA LEU A 1005 32.60 19.89 35.36
C LEU A 1005 31.48 20.92 35.15
N ALA A 1006 30.49 20.96 36.04
CA ALA A 1006 29.41 21.95 35.99
C ALA A 1006 29.92 23.39 36.21
N LEU A 1007 30.94 23.59 37.05
CA LEU A 1007 31.57 24.92 37.25
C LEU A 1007 32.40 25.35 36.02
N ALA A 1008 33.05 24.41 35.34
CA ALA A 1008 33.86 24.70 34.14
C ALA A 1008 33.01 24.95 32.89
N ALA A 1009 31.89 24.25 32.73
CA ALA A 1009 30.96 24.44 31.60
C ALA A 1009 30.26 25.81 31.65
N PHE A 1010 29.99 26.34 32.84
CA PHE A 1010 29.42 27.69 33.02
C PHE A 1010 30.40 28.80 32.60
N ALA A 1011 31.71 28.57 32.76
CA ALA A 1011 32.75 29.51 32.33
C ALA A 1011 33.10 29.40 30.84
N GLY A 1012 33.05 28.18 30.26
CA GLY A 1012 33.38 27.94 28.84
C GLY A 1012 32.25 28.25 27.85
N GLY A 1013 30.99 28.05 28.25
CA GLY A 1013 29.81 28.29 27.39
C GLY A 1013 29.63 29.77 26.98
N ALA A 1014 30.06 30.70 27.85
CA ALA A 1014 30.04 32.13 27.54
C ALA A 1014 31.07 32.54 26.47
N ALA A 1015 32.16 31.79 26.29
CA ALA A 1015 33.23 32.11 25.34
C ALA A 1015 32.97 31.57 23.92
N LEU A 1016 32.34 30.39 23.79
CA LEU A 1016 32.07 29.77 22.48
C LEU A 1016 30.88 30.39 21.73
N GLY A 1017 29.88 30.91 22.46
CA GLY A 1017 28.74 31.63 21.86
C GLY A 1017 29.14 32.93 21.17
N ALA A 1018 30.18 33.62 21.66
CA ALA A 1018 30.67 34.87 21.08
C ALA A 1018 31.45 34.66 19.77
N VAL A 1019 32.12 33.53 19.60
CA VAL A 1019 32.94 33.22 18.40
C VAL A 1019 32.06 32.74 17.23
N ALA A 1020 31.01 31.96 17.50
CA ALA A 1020 30.09 31.49 16.46
C ALA A 1020 29.28 32.63 15.80
N VAL A 1021 28.91 33.66 16.57
CA VAL A 1021 28.19 34.84 16.05
C VAL A 1021 29.10 35.78 15.25
N ALA A 1022 30.40 35.86 15.58
CA ALA A 1022 31.36 36.69 14.86
C ALA A 1022 31.74 36.09 13.48
N VAL A 1023 31.84 34.76 13.37
CA VAL A 1023 32.17 34.07 12.11
C VAL A 1023 30.98 34.09 11.12
N ALA A 1024 29.74 34.09 11.63
CA ALA A 1024 28.54 34.21 10.80
C ALA A 1024 28.34 35.61 10.19
N ARG A 1025 28.91 36.67 10.77
CA ARG A 1025 28.78 38.06 10.26
C ARG A 1025 29.93 38.53 9.35
N GLY A 1026 31.06 37.82 9.32
CA GLY A 1026 32.29 38.28 8.64
C GLY A 1026 32.45 37.95 7.14
N ARG A 1027 31.51 37.24 6.50
CA ARG A 1027 31.66 36.77 5.10
C ARG A 1027 30.74 37.45 4.07
N GLY A 1028 30.40 38.72 4.30
CA GLY A 1028 29.78 39.61 3.29
C GLY A 1028 30.82 40.32 2.42
N GLY A 1029 31.58 39.61 1.61
CA GLY A 1029 32.60 40.17 0.72
C GLY A 1029 32.13 40.25 -0.74
N LYS A 1030 31.80 41.46 -1.21
CA LYS A 1030 31.47 41.80 -2.61
C LYS A 1030 32.51 41.22 -3.59
N ARG A 1031 32.07 40.49 -4.62
CA ARG A 1031 32.82 40.31 -5.87
C ARG A 1031 31.96 40.73 -7.06
N ARG A 1032 32.48 41.73 -7.78
CA ARG A 1032 31.99 42.24 -9.07
C ARG A 1032 32.30 41.23 -10.18
N PHE A 1033 31.35 41.00 -11.08
CA PHE A 1033 31.58 40.36 -12.37
C PHE A 1033 32.15 41.37 -13.38
N PRO A 1034 33.06 40.98 -14.30
CA PRO A 1034 33.27 41.70 -15.55
C PRO A 1034 32.32 41.17 -16.65
N PRO A 1035 32.08 41.93 -17.74
CA PRO A 1035 31.07 41.59 -18.73
C PRO A 1035 31.64 40.74 -19.87
N ARG A 1036 31.03 39.58 -20.13
CA ARG A 1036 30.38 39.15 -21.38
C ARG A 1036 30.13 37.64 -21.35
#